data_AF-A0A349Z2X5-F1
#
_entry.id   AF-A0A349Z2X5-F1
#
_cell.length_a   1.000
_cell.length_b   1.000
_cell.length_c   1.000
_cell.angle_alpha   90.00
_cell.angle_beta   90.00
_cell.angle_gamma   90.00
#
_symmetry.space_group_name_H-M   'P 1'
#
loop_
_entity.id
_entity.type
_entity.pdbx_description
1 polymer ?
#
loop_
_entity_poly.entity_id
_entity_poly.type
_entity_poly.pdbx_seq_one_letter_code
_entity_poly.pdbx_strand_id
1 'polypeptide(L)'
;GDREDLLEIIIEPLAMQSYNISLAEVSQAISNNNLLVTAGAMDTGAGRISVAIPGTIENIVDVLEMPIKTTPNNVVRVSDVAEVRRTFKDPVSYARIDGQPSIALDIKKLSSANVIDVVDRVTQMVEQERTDWPATVNVAYMQNQADDVKQFLGDLENNVILAIILVILTVVVALGVKASLLVALAIPGSFLGGILTLQLLGITLNIVVLFALILVIGMLVDGAIVVVDLAERYRRQGQDRLQAYLAASQRMAWPIIASTMTTLAVFIPLLFWPGMAGQFMFYLPATVIITLLMSLLMALVFVPIIGSSVKSKVSVTSQSANAADNGSKLQSLVSYMVDKPLLALLVSLFVLLLSFFLYSKLGQGINFFPDIEADRIQIQVQADGNLSVSEADNLVKLVDKAVEPVAGIERIYSRTIGTVEERLKANLDSEIIGTLQIDLLDWQERDSATKIIQNIRTKTDNLPGIALKIEKQQSGPSSSRPVSVEVSAKDRSLLPEAVDNLLKMMKESDEFIDTSSDMATPKPQIKIDVDREKAAEYGVDVATLGTLARLLTDGVLVGTYLPESAPEQVDIRIRYPWEERSMADLANLRIPASRGLMPIENFVQLSPSLSPTIITRVNSRNVQTVESGLVPGVTVVEATETLRQKIKQSDFAKGVEFDFTGELDDQNEAMSFLLLAFALAIFLMLFVLLLQLNSFFQGALVLSAIVFSLAGVLLALLVRQEPFSVVMSGIGIMALAGIVVNNNIVLIDAYNEYRSDGLSPMDAAVKAAMQRLNPVLLTATTTIVGLLPMVLGLTVDFFERDIFMGAPSGQYWIQLSTALVGGLLVATFITLLLTPAMLAWDGQRREKAN
;
A
#
# COMPACT_ATOMS: atom_id res chain seq x y z
N GLY A 1 -27.69 -5.06 13.40
CA GLY A 1 -26.34 -4.64 13.82
C GLY A 1 -26.19 -4.87 15.30
N ASP A 2 -24.97 -4.76 15.79
CA ASP A 2 -24.65 -4.82 17.21
C ASP A 2 -25.30 -3.62 17.93
N ARG A 3 -26.15 -3.91 18.91
CA ARG A 3 -26.85 -2.89 19.70
C ARG A 3 -26.77 -3.28 21.15
N GLU A 4 -26.30 -2.35 21.96
CA GLU A 4 -26.21 -2.53 23.41
C GLU A 4 -27.61 -2.55 24.03
N ASP A 5 -27.84 -3.51 24.93
CA ASP A 5 -29.05 -3.58 25.75
C ASP A 5 -29.24 -2.30 26.57
N LEU A 6 -30.50 -1.92 26.77
CA LEU A 6 -30.90 -0.77 27.58
C LEU A 6 -32.21 -1.09 28.32
N LEU A 7 -32.27 -0.79 29.62
CA LEU A 7 -33.53 -0.73 30.33
C LEU A 7 -34.02 0.72 30.34
N GLU A 8 -35.08 0.96 29.57
CA GLU A 8 -35.66 2.29 29.41
C GLU A 8 -36.87 2.45 30.32
N ILE A 9 -36.84 3.50 31.15
CA ILE A 9 -37.96 3.94 32.00
C ILE A 9 -38.56 5.17 31.34
N ILE A 10 -39.73 5.00 30.74
CA ILE A 10 -40.46 6.03 30.03
C ILE A 10 -41.45 6.67 31.01
N ILE A 11 -41.16 7.89 31.44
CA ILE A 11 -42.03 8.58 32.39
C ILE A 11 -43.33 9.02 31.73
N GLU A 12 -44.43 8.94 32.48
CA GLU A 12 -45.71 9.53 32.12
C GLU A 12 -45.87 10.90 32.80
N PRO A 13 -45.70 12.02 32.09
CA PRO A 13 -45.56 13.33 32.75
C PRO A 13 -46.84 13.78 33.45
N LEU A 14 -48.00 13.41 32.89
CA LEU A 14 -49.31 13.67 33.50
C LEU A 14 -49.49 12.89 34.81
N ALA A 15 -49.07 11.62 34.84
CA ALA A 15 -49.12 10.79 36.05
C ALA A 15 -48.20 11.39 37.12
N MET A 16 -46.95 11.70 36.79
CA MET A 16 -46.00 12.35 37.70
C MET A 16 -46.53 13.67 38.28
N GLN A 17 -47.15 14.52 37.46
CA GLN A 17 -47.78 15.76 37.91
C GLN A 17 -48.97 15.49 38.84
N SER A 18 -49.81 14.49 38.53
CA SER A 18 -50.99 14.13 39.35
C SER A 18 -50.63 13.61 40.73
N TYR A 19 -49.54 12.82 40.84
CA TYR A 19 -49.02 12.31 42.12
C TYR A 19 -48.08 13.29 42.83
N ASN A 20 -47.80 14.43 42.19
CA ASN A 20 -46.82 15.44 42.64
C ASN A 20 -45.48 14.78 42.99
N ILE A 21 -44.94 14.03 42.02
CA ILE A 21 -43.65 13.35 42.08
C ILE A 21 -42.71 14.02 41.09
N SER A 22 -41.49 14.30 41.55
CA SER A 22 -40.41 14.88 40.76
C SER A 22 -39.52 13.79 40.16
N LEU A 23 -38.84 14.11 39.05
CA LEU A 23 -37.85 13.21 38.45
C LEU A 23 -36.74 12.85 39.43
N ALA A 24 -36.30 13.81 40.24
CA ALA A 24 -35.25 13.59 41.23
C ALA A 24 -35.66 12.51 42.24
N GLU A 25 -36.92 12.48 42.67
CA GLU A 25 -37.45 11.43 43.56
C GLU A 25 -37.43 10.06 42.88
N VAL A 26 -37.81 9.96 41.60
CA VAL A 26 -37.76 8.69 40.84
C VAL A 26 -36.32 8.21 40.67
N SER A 27 -35.43 9.09 40.22
CA SER A 27 -34.00 8.79 40.03
C SER A 27 -33.33 8.39 41.34
N GLN A 28 -33.65 9.06 42.43
CA GLN A 28 -33.09 8.77 43.75
C GLN A 28 -33.65 7.47 44.32
N ALA A 29 -34.94 7.18 44.13
CA ALA A 29 -35.55 5.92 44.52
C ALA A 29 -34.81 4.74 43.85
N ILE A 30 -34.54 4.84 42.56
CA ILE A 30 -33.83 3.81 41.80
C ILE A 30 -32.37 3.70 42.22
N SER A 31 -31.65 4.83 42.28
CA SER A 31 -30.23 4.81 42.64
C SER A 31 -29.98 4.32 44.07
N ASN A 32 -30.86 4.64 45.04
CA ASN A 32 -30.70 4.21 46.43
C ASN A 32 -31.08 2.75 46.67
N ASN A 33 -31.99 2.20 45.86
CA ASN A 33 -32.49 0.83 45.98
C ASN A 33 -31.89 -0.10 44.91
N ASN A 34 -30.73 0.28 44.37
CA ASN A 34 -29.92 -0.54 43.47
C ASN A 34 -28.47 -0.57 43.97
N LEU A 35 -28.28 -1.04 45.20
CA LEU A 35 -26.98 -1.08 45.88
C LEU A 35 -26.72 -2.45 46.50
N LEU A 36 -25.54 -3.01 46.21
CA LEU A 36 -25.07 -4.21 46.90
C LEU A 36 -24.37 -3.81 48.21
N VAL A 37 -25.07 -3.96 49.34
CA VAL A 37 -24.49 -3.66 50.66
C VAL A 37 -23.91 -4.93 51.27
N THR A 38 -22.58 -5.01 51.31
CA THR A 38 -21.87 -6.06 52.04
C THR A 38 -21.74 -5.67 53.51
N ALA A 39 -22.46 -6.35 54.40
CA ALA A 39 -22.45 -6.06 55.84
C ALA A 39 -21.25 -6.71 56.57
N GLY A 40 -20.25 -7.19 55.82
CA GLY A 40 -19.07 -7.90 56.31
C GLY A 40 -19.33 -9.37 56.62
N ALA A 41 -18.51 -9.95 57.49
CA ALA A 41 -18.71 -11.30 57.98
C ALA A 41 -18.77 -11.30 59.50
N MET A 42 -19.77 -11.97 60.05
CA MET A 42 -19.90 -12.21 61.47
C MET A 42 -18.99 -13.39 61.84
N ASP A 43 -17.96 -13.12 62.63
CA ASP A 43 -17.10 -14.16 63.18
C ASP A 43 -17.68 -14.65 64.51
N THR A 44 -18.07 -15.92 64.56
CA THR A 44 -18.67 -16.55 65.73
C THR A 44 -17.66 -17.38 66.54
N GLY A 45 -16.38 -17.39 66.16
CA GLY A 45 -15.33 -18.22 66.76
C GLY A 45 -15.36 -19.69 66.31
N ALA A 46 -16.52 -20.22 65.93
CA ALA A 46 -16.68 -21.53 65.30
C ALA A 46 -16.72 -21.46 63.76
N GLY A 47 -16.93 -20.27 63.19
CA GLY A 47 -17.01 -20.03 61.76
C GLY A 47 -17.26 -18.57 61.42
N ARG A 48 -16.90 -18.18 60.21
CA ARG A 48 -17.03 -16.81 59.68
C ARG A 48 -18.11 -16.80 58.60
N ILE A 49 -19.26 -16.21 58.91
CA ILE A 49 -20.43 -16.21 58.02
C ILE A 49 -20.57 -14.82 57.41
N SER A 50 -20.59 -14.74 56.08
CA SER A 50 -20.80 -13.46 55.38
C SER A 50 -22.27 -13.04 55.49
N VAL A 51 -22.50 -11.77 55.80
CA VAL A 51 -23.83 -11.15 55.81
C VAL A 51 -23.88 -10.16 54.66
N ALA A 52 -24.82 -10.36 53.74
CA ALA A 52 -25.07 -9.48 52.60
C ALA A 52 -26.55 -9.12 52.58
N ILE A 53 -26.85 -7.87 52.19
CA ILE A 53 -28.22 -7.40 51.99
C ILE A 53 -28.44 -7.32 50.47
N PRO A 54 -29.28 -8.19 49.88
CA PRO A 54 -29.60 -8.09 48.47
C PRO A 54 -30.49 -6.87 48.26
N GLY A 55 -29.98 -5.91 47.50
CA GLY A 55 -30.66 -4.65 47.17
C GLY A 55 -30.36 -4.20 45.75
N THR A 56 -29.95 -5.12 44.88
CA THR A 56 -29.68 -4.88 43.47
C THR A 56 -30.91 -5.24 42.64
N ILE A 57 -31.13 -4.49 41.57
CA ILE A 57 -32.15 -4.80 40.56
C ILE A 57 -31.67 -6.03 39.77
N GLU A 58 -32.51 -7.05 39.64
CA GLU A 58 -32.20 -8.26 38.85
C GLU A 58 -33.07 -8.32 37.59
N ASN A 59 -34.32 -7.86 37.69
CA ASN A 59 -35.30 -7.96 36.63
C ASN A 59 -36.14 -6.67 36.49
N ILE A 60 -36.97 -6.62 35.44
CA ILE A 60 -37.83 -5.46 35.14
C ILE A 60 -38.88 -5.23 36.23
N VAL A 61 -39.37 -6.31 36.87
CA VAL A 61 -40.40 -6.24 37.92
C VAL A 61 -39.87 -5.51 39.14
N ASP A 62 -38.60 -5.71 39.51
CA ASP A 62 -37.97 -5.01 40.63
C ASP A 62 -37.99 -3.48 40.43
N VAL A 63 -37.83 -3.02 39.18
CA VAL A 63 -37.94 -1.60 38.83
C VAL A 63 -39.38 -1.13 38.88
N LEU A 64 -40.31 -1.87 38.30
CA LEU A 64 -41.74 -1.53 38.27
C LEU A 64 -42.34 -1.43 39.67
N GLU A 65 -41.98 -2.35 40.56
CA GLU A 65 -42.49 -2.41 41.92
C GLU A 65 -41.84 -1.40 42.87
N MET A 66 -40.80 -0.71 42.42
CA MET A 66 -39.99 0.15 43.28
C MET A 66 -40.81 1.30 43.86
N PRO A 67 -40.84 1.47 45.20
CA PRO A 67 -41.61 2.52 45.83
C PRO A 67 -40.92 3.87 45.65
N ILE A 68 -41.64 4.85 45.08
CA ILE A 68 -41.15 6.22 44.91
C ILE A 68 -41.63 7.10 46.07
N LYS A 69 -42.91 6.99 46.43
CA LYS A 69 -43.54 7.84 47.45
C LYS A 69 -44.53 7.05 48.28
N THR A 70 -44.48 7.21 49.59
CA THR A 70 -45.37 6.54 50.53
C THR A 70 -46.24 7.56 51.26
N THR A 71 -47.53 7.26 51.33
CA THR A 71 -48.49 7.95 52.20
C THR A 71 -49.03 6.93 53.21
N PRO A 72 -49.69 7.34 54.31
CA PRO A 72 -50.17 6.40 55.33
C PRO A 72 -51.08 5.28 54.80
N ASN A 73 -51.77 5.51 53.67
CA ASN A 73 -52.73 4.56 53.10
C ASN A 73 -52.32 4.00 51.72
N ASN A 74 -51.41 4.65 50.99
CA ASN A 74 -51.05 4.26 49.61
C ASN A 74 -49.54 4.38 49.36
N VAL A 75 -49.00 3.45 48.57
CA VAL A 75 -47.63 3.48 48.04
C VAL A 75 -47.70 3.73 46.55
N VAL A 76 -47.03 4.78 46.07
CA VAL A 76 -46.87 5.06 44.64
C VAL A 76 -45.58 4.41 44.16
N ARG A 77 -45.69 3.55 43.16
CA ARG A 77 -44.58 2.78 42.57
C ARG A 77 -44.19 3.35 41.21
N VAL A 78 -43.06 2.89 40.67
CA VAL A 78 -42.63 3.26 39.31
C VAL A 78 -43.68 2.88 38.28
N SER A 79 -44.33 1.72 38.42
CA SER A 79 -45.44 1.27 37.55
C SER A 79 -46.62 2.24 37.47
N ASP A 80 -46.80 3.12 38.46
CA ASP A 80 -47.92 4.07 38.50
C ASP A 80 -47.60 5.37 37.75
N VAL A 81 -46.33 5.61 37.40
CA VAL A 81 -45.85 6.87 36.81
C VAL A 81 -44.90 6.70 35.62
N ALA A 82 -44.54 5.47 35.26
CA ALA A 82 -43.66 5.17 34.15
C ALA A 82 -43.89 3.77 33.58
N GLU A 83 -43.68 3.64 32.27
CA GLU A 83 -43.54 2.35 31.59
C GLU A 83 -42.07 1.92 31.62
N VAL A 84 -41.78 0.68 32.03
CA VAL A 84 -40.42 0.15 32.02
C VAL A 84 -40.34 -0.95 30.97
N ARG A 85 -39.42 -0.80 30.01
CA ARG A 85 -39.21 -1.79 28.95
C ARG A 85 -37.74 -2.05 28.72
N ARG A 86 -37.40 -3.31 28.43
CA ARG A 86 -36.10 -3.65 27.87
C ARG A 86 -36.10 -3.34 26.39
N THR A 87 -35.10 -2.59 25.96
CA THR A 87 -34.89 -2.15 24.59
C THR A 87 -33.39 -2.13 24.32
N PHE A 88 -32.98 -1.45 23.25
CA PHE A 88 -31.58 -1.23 22.92
C PHE A 88 -31.27 0.26 22.89
N LYS A 89 -29.99 0.61 23.09
CA LYS A 89 -29.51 1.98 22.85
C LYS A 89 -29.79 2.42 21.41
N ASP A 90 -30.00 3.71 21.21
CA ASP A 90 -30.30 4.29 19.90
C ASP A 90 -29.14 4.00 18.93
N PRO A 91 -29.44 3.60 17.67
CA PRO A 91 -28.41 3.18 16.73
C PRO A 91 -27.54 4.38 16.31
N VAL A 92 -26.22 4.23 16.45
CA VAL A 92 -25.23 5.23 15.99
C VAL A 92 -24.74 4.94 14.57
N SER A 93 -24.94 3.70 14.10
CA SER A 93 -24.55 3.22 12.78
C SER A 93 -25.43 2.05 12.33
N TYR A 94 -25.39 1.75 11.02
CA TYR A 94 -25.98 0.54 10.44
C TYR A 94 -24.96 -0.15 9.57
N ALA A 95 -24.96 -1.48 9.55
CA ALA A 95 -24.09 -2.31 8.71
C ALA A 95 -24.93 -3.30 7.90
N ARG A 96 -24.54 -3.52 6.64
CA ARG A 96 -25.17 -4.48 5.72
C ARG A 96 -24.15 -5.19 4.86
N ILE A 97 -24.48 -6.41 4.48
CA ILE A 97 -23.80 -7.19 3.45
C ILE A 97 -24.86 -7.52 2.40
N ASP A 98 -24.62 -7.13 1.15
CA ASP A 98 -25.50 -7.36 0.00
C ASP A 98 -26.95 -6.91 0.29
N GLY A 99 -27.10 -5.70 0.84
CA GLY A 99 -28.38 -5.10 1.22
C GLY A 99 -29.06 -5.71 2.46
N GLN A 100 -28.55 -6.80 3.04
CA GLN A 100 -29.12 -7.44 4.22
C GLN A 100 -28.51 -6.88 5.52
N PRO A 101 -29.29 -6.64 6.58
CA PRO A 101 -28.75 -6.22 7.88
C PRO A 101 -27.76 -7.24 8.44
N SER A 102 -26.56 -6.78 8.82
CA SER A 102 -25.48 -7.66 9.27
C SER A 102 -24.83 -7.17 10.57
N ILE A 103 -24.04 -8.06 11.18
CA ILE A 103 -23.07 -7.74 12.22
C ILE A 103 -21.69 -8.00 11.60
N ALA A 104 -20.81 -7.01 11.64
CA ALA A 104 -19.46 -7.11 11.11
C ALA A 104 -18.48 -7.36 12.26
N LEU A 105 -17.56 -8.30 12.06
CA LEU A 105 -16.48 -8.59 13.00
C LEU A 105 -15.14 -8.41 12.28
N ASP A 106 -14.44 -7.34 12.62
CA ASP A 106 -13.13 -7.04 12.05
C ASP A 106 -12.02 -7.81 12.79
N ILE A 107 -11.29 -8.65 12.06
CA ILE A 107 -10.20 -9.45 12.64
C ILE A 107 -8.87 -8.82 12.26
N LYS A 108 -8.15 -8.32 13.27
CA LYS A 108 -6.83 -7.71 13.09
C LYS A 108 -5.75 -8.68 13.56
N LYS A 109 -4.81 -9.00 12.67
CA LYS A 109 -3.63 -9.79 13.04
C LYS A 109 -2.63 -8.93 13.83
N LEU A 110 -1.88 -9.57 14.71
CA LEU A 110 -0.67 -8.98 15.28
C LEU A 110 0.39 -8.78 14.18
N SER A 111 1.26 -7.78 14.33
CA SER A 111 2.30 -7.47 13.34
C SER A 111 3.19 -8.68 13.02
N SER A 112 3.54 -9.49 14.03
CA SER A 112 4.38 -10.68 13.90
C SER A 112 3.65 -11.96 13.49
N ALA A 113 2.32 -11.95 13.41
CA ALA A 113 1.55 -13.14 13.09
C ALA A 113 1.47 -13.36 11.56
N ASN A 114 1.52 -14.64 11.16
CA ASN A 114 1.28 -15.08 9.79
C ASN A 114 -0.23 -14.95 9.49
N VAL A 115 -0.56 -14.25 8.41
CA VAL A 115 -1.95 -14.00 8.01
C VAL A 115 -2.69 -15.28 7.61
N ILE A 116 -2.00 -16.21 6.93
CA ILE A 116 -2.58 -17.48 6.48
C ILE A 116 -2.98 -18.31 7.70
N ASP A 117 -2.05 -18.50 8.65
CA ASP A 117 -2.31 -19.28 9.86
C ASP A 117 -3.43 -18.68 10.73
N VAL A 118 -3.53 -17.34 10.77
CA VAL A 118 -4.58 -16.64 11.53
C VAL A 118 -5.94 -16.88 10.89
N VAL A 119 -6.07 -16.68 9.57
CA VAL A 119 -7.33 -16.89 8.86
C VAL A 119 -7.76 -18.34 8.91
N ASP A 120 -6.85 -19.30 8.74
CA ASP A 120 -7.16 -20.73 8.79
C ASP A 120 -7.68 -21.13 10.19
N ARG A 121 -7.12 -20.57 11.27
CA ARG A 121 -7.60 -20.81 12.65
C ARG A 121 -8.96 -20.17 12.93
N VAL A 122 -9.16 -18.95 12.43
CA VAL A 122 -10.42 -18.23 12.56
C VAL A 122 -11.54 -18.96 11.82
N THR A 123 -11.31 -19.34 10.56
CA THR A 123 -12.30 -20.06 9.75
C THR A 123 -12.62 -21.42 10.35
N GLN A 124 -11.61 -22.12 10.89
CA GLN A 124 -11.83 -23.36 11.62
C GLN A 124 -12.67 -23.17 12.89
N MET A 125 -12.41 -22.12 13.67
CA MET A 125 -13.19 -21.80 14.88
C MET A 125 -14.64 -21.43 14.53
N VAL A 126 -14.84 -20.61 13.51
CA VAL A 126 -16.18 -20.22 13.04
C VAL A 126 -16.95 -21.45 12.57
N GLU A 127 -16.34 -22.35 11.80
CA GLU A 127 -17.03 -23.55 11.30
C GLU A 127 -17.35 -24.55 12.42
N GLN A 128 -16.53 -24.61 13.48
CA GLN A 128 -16.84 -25.39 14.68
C GLN A 128 -18.09 -24.84 15.40
N GLU A 129 -18.11 -23.55 15.69
CA GLU A 129 -19.22 -22.87 16.39
C GLU A 129 -20.51 -22.82 15.55
N ARG A 130 -20.38 -22.77 14.22
CA ARG A 130 -21.50 -22.74 13.28
C ARG A 130 -22.43 -23.95 13.42
N THR A 131 -21.94 -25.07 13.92
CA THR A 131 -22.74 -26.29 14.14
C THR A 131 -23.88 -26.04 15.14
N ASP A 132 -23.68 -25.12 16.09
CA ASP A 132 -24.65 -24.81 17.15
C ASP A 132 -25.56 -23.63 16.80
N TRP A 133 -25.35 -22.98 15.64
CA TRP A 133 -26.11 -21.79 15.25
C TRP A 133 -27.44 -22.13 14.55
N PRO A 134 -28.46 -21.27 14.70
CA PRO A 134 -29.70 -21.40 13.93
C PRO A 134 -29.45 -21.28 12.42
N ALA A 135 -30.21 -22.02 11.60
CA ALA A 135 -30.10 -21.99 10.14
C ALA A 135 -30.38 -20.61 9.50
N THR A 136 -30.88 -19.65 10.27
CA THR A 136 -31.10 -18.25 9.84
C THR A 136 -29.83 -17.40 9.91
N VAL A 137 -28.77 -17.86 10.57
CA VAL A 137 -27.50 -17.14 10.69
C VAL A 137 -26.56 -17.60 9.58
N ASN A 138 -26.24 -16.68 8.66
CA ASN A 138 -25.26 -16.90 7.60
C ASN A 138 -23.99 -16.11 7.89
N VAL A 139 -22.84 -16.71 7.60
CA VAL A 139 -21.54 -16.03 7.66
C VAL A 139 -21.00 -15.80 6.26
N ALA A 140 -20.61 -14.56 6.03
CA ALA A 140 -19.90 -14.12 4.84
C ALA A 140 -18.50 -13.66 5.28
N TYR A 141 -17.47 -14.22 4.66
CA TYR A 141 -16.10 -13.73 4.77
C TYR A 141 -15.87 -12.66 3.71
N MET A 142 -15.27 -11.53 4.08
CA MET A 142 -14.94 -10.43 3.19
C MET A 142 -13.51 -9.96 3.50
N GLN A 143 -12.84 -9.38 2.52
CA GLN A 143 -11.46 -8.87 2.66
C GLN A 143 -10.45 -9.90 3.22
N ASN A 144 -10.52 -11.14 2.72
CA ASN A 144 -9.60 -12.19 3.15
C ASN A 144 -8.18 -11.99 2.60
N GLN A 145 -7.33 -11.30 3.36
CA GLN A 145 -5.93 -11.09 3.00
C GLN A 145 -5.10 -12.38 2.83
N ALA A 146 -5.53 -13.51 3.39
CA ALA A 146 -4.82 -14.77 3.20
C ALA A 146 -4.95 -15.29 1.77
N ASP A 147 -6.10 -15.07 1.11
CA ASP A 147 -6.32 -15.49 -0.27
C ASP A 147 -5.49 -14.62 -1.22
N ASP A 148 -5.49 -13.30 -1.02
CA ASP A 148 -4.62 -12.35 -1.73
C ASP A 148 -3.14 -12.80 -1.66
N VAL A 149 -2.66 -13.14 -0.46
CA VAL A 149 -1.26 -13.57 -0.25
C VAL A 149 -0.98 -14.93 -0.88
N LYS A 150 -1.91 -15.88 -0.84
CA LYS A 150 -1.76 -17.21 -1.46
C LYS A 150 -1.70 -17.09 -2.98
N GLN A 151 -2.60 -16.31 -3.59
CA GLN A 151 -2.62 -16.07 -5.03
C GLN A 151 -1.33 -15.36 -5.49
N PHE A 152 -0.93 -14.29 -4.82
CA PHE A 152 0.31 -13.59 -5.14
C PHE A 152 1.55 -14.48 -4.97
N LEU A 153 1.62 -15.31 -3.93
CA LEU A 153 2.72 -16.26 -3.75
C LEU A 153 2.75 -17.29 -4.88
N GLY A 154 1.59 -17.85 -5.25
CA GLY A 154 1.47 -18.83 -6.35
C GLY A 154 1.88 -18.24 -7.69
N ASP A 155 1.36 -17.07 -8.05
CA ASP A 155 1.72 -16.35 -9.28
C ASP A 155 3.22 -16.08 -9.35
N LEU A 156 3.82 -15.63 -8.24
CA LEU A 156 5.24 -15.30 -8.19
C LEU A 156 6.11 -16.57 -8.24
N GLU A 157 5.72 -17.64 -7.55
CA GLU A 157 6.40 -18.94 -7.64
C GLU A 157 6.39 -19.47 -9.07
N ASN A 158 5.23 -19.43 -9.73
CA ASN A 158 5.06 -19.80 -11.13
C ASN A 158 5.98 -18.95 -12.04
N ASN A 159 6.01 -17.64 -11.84
CA ASN A 159 6.89 -16.76 -12.60
C ASN A 159 8.39 -17.04 -12.36
N VAL A 160 8.81 -17.35 -11.13
CA VAL A 160 10.18 -17.80 -10.81
C VAL A 160 10.50 -19.09 -11.57
N ILE A 161 9.63 -20.09 -11.51
CA ILE A 161 9.84 -21.39 -12.15
C ILE A 161 9.97 -21.21 -13.68
N LEU A 162 9.09 -20.42 -14.28
CA LEU A 162 9.13 -20.11 -15.70
C LEU A 162 10.46 -19.44 -16.08
N ALA A 163 10.89 -18.44 -15.32
CA ALA A 163 12.16 -17.76 -15.55
C ALA A 163 13.36 -18.73 -15.46
N ILE A 164 13.37 -19.63 -14.47
CA ILE A 164 14.41 -20.65 -14.32
C ILE A 164 14.43 -21.59 -15.53
N ILE A 165 13.28 -22.10 -15.96
CA ILE A 165 13.17 -23.01 -17.10
C ILE A 165 13.68 -22.32 -18.37
N LEU A 166 13.28 -21.08 -18.61
CA LEU A 166 13.69 -20.30 -19.76
C LEU A 166 15.19 -20.01 -19.78
N VAL A 167 15.77 -19.69 -18.62
CA VAL A 167 17.23 -19.52 -18.48
C VAL A 167 17.96 -20.83 -18.74
N ILE A 168 17.53 -21.94 -18.13
CA ILE A 168 18.12 -23.27 -18.35
C ILE A 168 18.07 -23.63 -19.84
N LEU A 169 16.92 -23.44 -20.50
CA LEU A 169 16.76 -23.71 -21.92
C LEU A 169 17.74 -22.89 -22.76
N THR A 170 17.87 -21.59 -22.46
CA THR A 170 18.80 -20.69 -23.16
C THR A 170 20.25 -21.15 -22.99
N VAL A 171 20.65 -21.56 -21.77
CA VAL A 171 21.99 -22.06 -21.50
C VAL A 171 22.24 -23.43 -22.16
N VAL A 172 21.23 -24.33 -22.19
CA VAL A 172 21.31 -25.62 -22.89
C VAL A 172 21.58 -25.41 -24.39
N VAL A 173 20.86 -24.48 -25.03
CA VAL A 173 21.03 -24.16 -26.45
C VAL A 173 22.44 -23.60 -26.73
N ALA A 174 22.99 -22.80 -25.82
CA ALA A 174 24.29 -22.15 -26.03
C ALA A 174 25.52 -23.00 -25.68
N LEU A 175 25.50 -23.70 -24.54
CA LEU A 175 26.66 -24.42 -23.98
C LEU A 175 26.53 -25.95 -24.08
N GLY A 176 25.35 -26.46 -24.40
CA GLY A 176 25.04 -27.89 -24.41
C GLY A 176 24.66 -28.44 -23.03
N VAL A 177 23.99 -29.59 -23.05
CA VAL A 177 23.26 -30.18 -21.90
C VAL A 177 24.11 -30.38 -20.63
N LYS A 178 25.40 -30.74 -20.76
CA LYS A 178 26.25 -31.04 -19.60
C LYS A 178 26.75 -29.80 -18.88
N ALA A 179 27.14 -28.78 -19.64
CA ALA A 179 27.59 -27.50 -19.10
C ALA A 179 26.42 -26.73 -18.50
N SER A 180 25.27 -26.76 -19.19
CA SER A 180 24.04 -26.14 -18.70
C SER A 180 23.51 -26.77 -17.42
N LEU A 181 23.70 -28.07 -17.19
CA LEU A 181 23.27 -28.71 -15.93
C LEU A 181 24.05 -28.20 -14.70
N LEU A 182 25.33 -27.86 -14.88
CA LEU A 182 26.14 -27.26 -13.81
C LEU A 182 25.68 -25.83 -13.50
N VAL A 183 25.39 -25.04 -14.54
CA VAL A 183 24.83 -23.69 -14.38
C VAL A 183 23.42 -23.76 -13.78
N ALA A 184 22.60 -24.71 -14.22
CA ALA A 184 21.25 -24.93 -13.71
C ALA A 184 21.25 -25.26 -12.23
N LEU A 185 22.20 -26.08 -11.75
CA LEU A 185 22.34 -26.39 -10.33
C LEU A 185 22.75 -25.17 -9.49
N ALA A 186 23.43 -24.18 -10.09
CA ALA A 186 23.80 -22.96 -9.41
C ALA A 186 22.59 -22.12 -9.00
N ILE A 187 21.49 -22.16 -9.76
CA ILE A 187 20.28 -21.36 -9.48
C ILE A 187 19.60 -21.81 -8.18
N PRO A 188 19.14 -23.07 -8.03
CA PRO A 188 18.52 -23.52 -6.78
C PRO A 188 19.50 -23.47 -5.60
N GLY A 189 20.79 -23.76 -5.82
CA GLY A 189 21.79 -23.70 -4.74
C GLY A 189 21.94 -22.30 -4.15
N SER A 190 22.02 -21.29 -5.01
CA SER A 190 22.14 -19.89 -4.58
C SER A 190 20.85 -19.37 -3.93
N PHE A 191 19.69 -19.78 -4.44
CA PHE A 191 18.39 -19.46 -3.83
C PHE A 191 18.19 -20.12 -2.48
N LEU A 192 18.52 -21.41 -2.34
CA LEU A 192 18.44 -22.11 -1.07
C LEU A 192 19.33 -21.44 -0.02
N GLY A 193 20.58 -21.13 -0.38
CA GLY A 193 21.49 -20.39 0.50
C GLY A 193 20.98 -18.99 0.85
N GLY A 194 20.42 -18.29 -0.14
CA GLY A 194 19.85 -16.96 0.05
C GLY A 194 18.64 -16.96 0.99
N ILE A 195 17.65 -17.81 0.73
CA ILE A 195 16.43 -17.96 1.55
C ILE A 195 16.78 -18.41 2.96
N LEU A 196 17.70 -19.38 3.12
CA LEU A 196 18.16 -19.81 4.44
C LEU A 196 18.78 -18.64 5.23
N THR A 197 19.60 -17.82 4.57
CA THR A 197 20.23 -16.66 5.20
C THR A 197 19.19 -15.59 5.58
N LEU A 198 18.21 -15.34 4.71
CA LEU A 198 17.09 -14.43 5.01
C LEU A 198 16.28 -14.91 6.23
N GLN A 199 15.99 -16.21 6.29
CA GLN A 199 15.28 -16.81 7.42
C GLN A 199 16.07 -16.67 8.73
N LEU A 200 17.39 -16.86 8.70
CA LEU A 200 18.27 -16.66 9.87
C LEU A 200 18.30 -15.21 10.35
N LEU A 201 18.07 -14.25 9.45
CA LEU A 201 17.95 -12.81 9.78
C LEU A 201 16.53 -12.39 10.18
N GLY A 202 15.57 -13.32 10.21
CA GLY A 202 14.17 -13.04 10.53
C GLY A 202 13.40 -12.32 9.42
N ILE A 203 13.94 -12.29 8.20
CA ILE A 203 13.24 -11.73 7.03
C ILE A 203 12.26 -12.79 6.51
N THR A 204 10.97 -12.47 6.54
CA THR A 204 9.92 -13.36 6.05
C THR A 204 9.87 -13.37 4.52
N LEU A 205 9.32 -14.44 3.95
CA LEU A 205 9.01 -14.49 2.53
C LEU A 205 7.80 -13.59 2.28
N ASN A 206 8.00 -12.54 1.48
CA ASN A 206 6.95 -11.62 1.06
C ASN A 206 7.09 -11.33 -0.44
N ILE A 207 6.13 -10.58 -0.99
CA ILE A 207 6.04 -10.25 -2.41
C ILE A 207 7.33 -9.58 -2.92
N VAL A 208 7.89 -8.63 -2.15
CA VAL A 208 9.11 -7.90 -2.49
C VAL A 208 10.34 -8.82 -2.48
N VAL A 209 10.42 -9.76 -1.54
CA VAL A 209 11.49 -10.77 -1.47
C VAL A 209 11.46 -11.73 -2.65
N LEU A 210 10.29 -12.26 -3.01
CA LEU A 210 10.14 -13.15 -4.17
C LEU A 210 10.53 -12.45 -5.46
N PHE A 211 10.12 -11.20 -5.61
CA PHE A 211 10.50 -10.41 -6.76
C PHE A 211 12.01 -10.16 -6.83
N ALA A 212 12.64 -9.81 -5.70
CA ALA A 212 14.08 -9.68 -5.63
C ALA A 212 14.81 -10.95 -6.08
N LEU A 213 14.27 -12.14 -5.79
CA LEU A 213 14.79 -13.40 -6.31
C LEU A 213 14.69 -13.47 -7.84
N ILE A 214 13.53 -13.11 -8.41
CA ILE A 214 13.32 -13.10 -9.87
C ILE A 214 14.28 -12.16 -10.58
N LEU A 215 14.43 -10.94 -10.06
CA LEU A 215 15.37 -9.93 -10.57
C LEU A 215 16.81 -10.48 -10.59
N VAL A 216 17.18 -11.27 -9.59
CA VAL A 216 18.54 -11.83 -9.46
C VAL A 216 18.78 -13.02 -10.37
N ILE A 217 17.76 -13.75 -10.85
CA ILE A 217 17.94 -14.97 -11.69
C ILE A 217 18.92 -14.72 -12.84
N GLY A 218 18.76 -13.62 -13.57
CA GLY A 218 19.63 -13.29 -14.70
C GLY A 218 21.09 -13.05 -14.27
N MET A 219 21.29 -12.35 -13.15
CA MET A 219 22.61 -12.01 -12.61
C MET A 219 23.30 -13.16 -11.89
N LEU A 220 22.52 -14.08 -11.33
CA LEU A 220 22.97 -15.18 -10.49
C LEU A 220 23.76 -16.21 -11.29
N VAL A 221 23.35 -16.46 -12.53
CA VAL A 221 24.02 -17.42 -13.41
C VAL A 221 25.27 -16.86 -14.06
N ASP A 222 25.46 -15.55 -14.14
CA ASP A 222 26.54 -14.92 -14.88
C ASP A 222 27.93 -15.44 -14.47
N GLY A 223 28.22 -15.45 -13.18
CA GLY A 223 29.50 -15.97 -12.66
C GLY A 223 29.71 -17.44 -13.00
N ALA A 224 28.68 -18.26 -12.84
CA ALA A 224 28.73 -19.69 -13.14
C ALA A 224 28.92 -19.94 -14.65
N ILE A 225 28.22 -19.20 -15.51
CA ILE A 225 28.34 -19.26 -16.97
C ILE A 225 29.76 -18.95 -17.40
N VAL A 226 30.36 -17.87 -16.88
CA VAL A 226 31.72 -17.44 -17.26
C VAL A 226 32.77 -18.47 -16.83
N VAL A 227 32.64 -19.04 -15.63
CA VAL A 227 33.57 -20.09 -15.15
C VAL A 227 33.42 -21.38 -15.97
N VAL A 228 32.20 -21.82 -16.25
CA VAL A 228 31.93 -23.04 -17.02
C VAL A 228 32.36 -22.89 -18.48
N ASP A 229 32.10 -21.75 -19.12
CA ASP A 229 32.56 -21.47 -20.49
C ASP A 229 34.09 -21.51 -20.59
N LEU A 230 34.79 -20.84 -19.66
CA LEU A 230 36.25 -20.87 -19.65
C LEU A 230 36.80 -22.27 -19.39
N ALA A 231 36.23 -23.02 -18.44
CA ALA A 231 36.65 -24.39 -18.15
C ALA A 231 36.46 -25.31 -19.36
N GLU A 232 35.36 -25.17 -20.09
CA GLU A 232 35.11 -25.97 -21.29
C GLU A 232 36.04 -25.57 -22.45
N ARG A 233 36.44 -24.29 -22.55
CA ARG A 233 37.48 -23.87 -23.49
C ARG A 233 38.83 -24.52 -23.17
N TYR A 234 39.26 -24.52 -21.91
CA TYR A 234 40.49 -25.19 -21.48
C TYR A 234 40.47 -26.70 -21.75
N ARG A 235 39.31 -27.34 -21.58
CA ARG A 235 39.14 -28.75 -21.98
C ARG A 235 39.25 -28.98 -23.48
N ARG A 236 38.67 -28.10 -24.31
CA ARG A 236 38.80 -28.16 -25.78
C ARG A 236 40.26 -27.96 -26.23
N GLN A 237 41.06 -27.24 -25.44
CA GLN A 237 42.51 -27.07 -25.64
C GLN A 237 43.34 -28.25 -25.11
N GLY A 238 42.71 -29.29 -24.54
CA GLY A 238 43.38 -30.53 -24.13
C GLY A 238 43.76 -30.62 -22.65
N GLN A 239 43.38 -29.64 -21.80
CA GLN A 239 43.64 -29.72 -20.36
C GLN A 239 42.78 -30.79 -19.67
N ASP A 240 43.33 -31.43 -18.63
CA ASP A 240 42.59 -32.37 -17.79
C ASP A 240 41.46 -31.66 -17.04
N ARG A 241 40.35 -32.38 -16.77
CA ARG A 241 39.10 -31.81 -16.25
C ARG A 241 39.29 -31.09 -14.92
N LEU A 242 40.02 -31.69 -13.98
CA LEU A 242 40.21 -31.10 -12.66
C LEU A 242 41.04 -29.82 -12.77
N GLN A 243 42.10 -29.84 -13.57
CA GLN A 243 42.96 -28.68 -13.81
C GLN A 243 42.22 -27.56 -14.56
N ALA A 244 41.39 -27.91 -15.55
CA ALA A 244 40.63 -26.94 -16.34
C ALA A 244 39.62 -26.15 -15.48
N TYR A 245 38.83 -26.81 -14.63
CA TYR A 245 37.87 -26.13 -13.75
C TYR A 245 38.54 -25.34 -12.63
N LEU A 246 39.64 -25.85 -12.06
CA LEU A 246 40.43 -25.14 -11.05
C LEU A 246 41.09 -23.88 -11.63
N ALA A 247 41.76 -24.00 -12.78
CA ALA A 247 42.39 -22.88 -13.46
C ALA A 247 41.37 -21.84 -13.92
N ALA A 248 40.20 -22.27 -14.40
CA ALA A 248 39.13 -21.36 -14.79
C ALA A 248 38.59 -20.55 -13.60
N SER A 249 38.33 -21.21 -12.46
CA SER A 249 37.88 -20.53 -11.23
C SER A 249 38.93 -19.53 -10.71
N GLN A 250 40.21 -19.92 -10.65
CA GLN A 250 41.28 -19.03 -10.19
C GLN A 250 41.48 -17.82 -11.11
N ARG A 251 41.41 -18.00 -12.44
CA ARG A 251 41.54 -16.90 -13.40
C ARG A 251 40.36 -15.92 -13.30
N MET A 252 39.15 -16.44 -13.11
CA MET A 252 37.93 -15.64 -13.11
C MET A 252 37.53 -15.11 -11.74
N ALA A 253 38.19 -15.53 -10.65
CA ALA A 253 37.87 -15.10 -9.29
C ALA A 253 37.84 -13.58 -9.13
N TRP A 254 38.92 -12.88 -9.50
CA TRP A 254 38.99 -11.42 -9.36
C TRP A 254 37.97 -10.67 -10.23
N PRO A 255 37.85 -10.95 -11.55
CA PRO A 255 36.82 -10.32 -12.38
C PRO A 255 35.39 -10.55 -11.86
N ILE A 256 35.07 -11.77 -11.40
CA ILE A 256 33.71 -12.10 -10.91
C ILE A 256 33.46 -11.42 -9.55
N ILE A 257 34.41 -11.45 -8.62
CA ILE A 257 34.26 -10.75 -7.32
C ILE A 257 34.10 -9.25 -7.53
N ALA A 258 34.95 -8.63 -8.36
CA ALA A 258 34.86 -7.21 -8.66
C ALA A 258 33.50 -6.86 -9.30
N SER A 259 33.04 -7.67 -10.24
CA SER A 259 31.74 -7.54 -10.86
C SER A 259 30.58 -7.66 -9.87
N THR A 260 30.55 -8.71 -9.05
CA THR A 260 29.53 -8.86 -8.01
C THR A 260 29.57 -7.68 -7.03
N MET A 261 30.75 -7.23 -6.61
CA MET A 261 30.91 -6.06 -5.73
C MET A 261 30.38 -4.77 -6.37
N THR A 262 30.54 -4.57 -7.68
CA THR A 262 29.91 -3.44 -8.37
C THR A 262 28.40 -3.52 -8.36
N THR A 263 27.81 -4.71 -8.54
CA THR A 263 26.36 -4.90 -8.43
C THR A 263 25.88 -4.65 -7.00
N LEU A 264 26.57 -5.18 -5.99
CA LEU A 264 26.27 -4.94 -4.58
C LEU A 264 26.36 -3.44 -4.23
N ALA A 265 27.36 -2.73 -4.77
CA ALA A 265 27.55 -1.30 -4.55
C ALA A 265 26.36 -0.45 -5.01
N VAL A 266 25.57 -0.94 -5.98
CA VAL A 266 24.35 -0.27 -6.41
C VAL A 266 23.19 -0.46 -5.43
N PHE A 267 23.06 -1.65 -4.83
CA PHE A 267 21.96 -1.95 -3.90
C PHE A 267 22.23 -1.50 -2.46
N ILE A 268 23.50 -1.35 -2.05
CA ILE A 268 23.86 -0.93 -0.68
C ILE A 268 23.24 0.42 -0.31
N PRO A 269 23.33 1.50 -1.12
CA PRO A 269 22.68 2.76 -0.81
C PRO A 269 21.17 2.63 -0.57
N LEU A 270 20.50 1.76 -1.33
CA LEU A 270 19.04 1.56 -1.25
C LEU A 270 18.59 0.94 0.09
N LEU A 271 19.49 0.29 0.84
CA LEU A 271 19.18 -0.19 2.21
C LEU A 271 18.87 0.95 3.18
N PHE A 272 19.34 2.16 2.88
CA PHE A 272 19.22 3.33 3.75
C PHE A 272 18.14 4.31 3.27
N TRP A 273 17.18 3.85 2.47
CA TRP A 273 16.06 4.67 2.03
C TRP A 273 15.19 5.09 3.23
N PRO A 274 15.02 6.40 3.49
CA PRO A 274 14.12 6.90 4.54
C PRO A 274 12.64 6.70 4.21
N GLY A 275 11.78 7.00 5.19
CA GLY A 275 10.32 7.03 5.01
C GLY A 275 9.66 5.65 4.95
N MET A 276 8.34 5.64 4.74
CA MET A 276 7.56 4.40 4.65
C MET A 276 7.88 3.61 3.38
N ALA A 277 8.11 4.29 2.26
CA ALA A 277 8.55 3.66 1.01
C ALA A 277 9.89 2.92 1.21
N GLY A 278 10.84 3.50 1.92
CA GLY A 278 12.11 2.84 2.24
C GLY A 278 11.95 1.60 3.11
N GLN A 279 11.07 1.63 4.12
CA GLN A 279 10.77 0.45 4.95
C GLN A 279 10.13 -0.69 4.14
N PHE A 280 9.22 -0.35 3.22
CA PHE A 280 8.62 -1.31 2.31
C PHE A 280 9.64 -1.89 1.32
N MET A 281 10.49 -1.03 0.76
CA MET A 281 11.46 -1.41 -0.26
C MET A 281 12.73 -2.05 0.29
N PHE A 282 13.03 -1.93 1.60
CA PHE A 282 14.23 -2.47 2.25
C PHE A 282 14.48 -3.96 1.93
N TYR A 283 13.41 -4.75 1.83
CA TYR A 283 13.50 -6.18 1.55
C TYR A 283 14.10 -6.48 0.17
N LEU A 284 13.91 -5.60 -0.82
CA LEU A 284 14.43 -5.79 -2.18
C LEU A 284 15.97 -5.80 -2.22
N PRO A 285 16.69 -4.71 -1.87
CA PRO A 285 18.14 -4.70 -1.90
C PRO A 285 18.76 -5.72 -0.93
N ALA A 286 18.14 -5.96 0.24
CA ALA A 286 18.63 -6.95 1.19
C ALA A 286 18.66 -8.37 0.59
N THR A 287 17.55 -8.79 -0.03
CA THR A 287 17.46 -10.08 -0.71
C THR A 287 18.42 -10.16 -1.89
N VAL A 288 18.52 -9.11 -2.71
CA VAL A 288 19.46 -9.07 -3.83
C VAL A 288 20.91 -9.25 -3.36
N ILE A 289 21.32 -8.52 -2.32
CA ILE A 289 22.69 -8.59 -1.79
C ILE A 289 23.01 -9.99 -1.27
N ILE A 290 22.13 -10.56 -0.46
CA ILE A 290 22.33 -11.88 0.16
C ILE A 290 22.39 -12.97 -0.91
N THR A 291 21.48 -12.92 -1.89
CA THR A 291 21.41 -13.94 -2.95
C THR A 291 22.58 -13.85 -3.93
N LEU A 292 23.07 -12.65 -4.24
CA LEU A 292 24.28 -12.46 -5.04
C LEU A 292 25.56 -12.90 -4.30
N LEU A 293 25.64 -12.71 -2.98
CA LEU A 293 26.75 -13.25 -2.19
C LEU A 293 26.75 -14.78 -2.20
N MET A 294 25.57 -15.39 -2.10
CA MET A 294 25.43 -16.85 -2.21
C MET A 294 25.70 -17.35 -3.63
N SER A 295 25.36 -16.58 -4.67
CA SER A 295 25.67 -16.92 -6.06
C SER A 295 27.16 -16.86 -6.36
N LEU A 296 27.88 -15.87 -5.81
CA LEU A 296 29.34 -15.78 -5.89
C LEU A 296 30.00 -17.02 -5.28
N LEU A 297 29.52 -17.44 -4.10
CA LEU A 297 30.00 -18.64 -3.42
C LEU A 297 29.71 -19.89 -4.27
N MET A 298 28.51 -19.99 -4.84
CA MET A 298 28.14 -21.07 -5.73
C MET A 298 29.02 -21.14 -6.99
N ALA A 299 29.28 -20.00 -7.64
CA ALA A 299 30.05 -19.90 -8.87
C ALA A 299 31.55 -20.22 -8.69
N LEU A 300 32.17 -19.77 -7.59
CA LEU A 300 33.62 -19.92 -7.39
C LEU A 300 34.02 -21.18 -6.63
N VAL A 301 33.15 -21.72 -5.77
CA VAL A 301 33.45 -22.87 -4.91
C VAL A 301 32.73 -24.13 -5.41
N PHE A 302 31.40 -24.11 -5.41
CA PHE A 302 30.62 -25.32 -5.66
C PHE A 302 30.63 -25.76 -7.12
N VAL A 303 30.42 -24.84 -8.07
CA VAL A 303 30.39 -25.17 -9.51
C VAL A 303 31.71 -25.81 -9.99
N PRO A 304 32.91 -25.31 -9.62
CA PRO A 304 34.17 -25.96 -9.96
C PRO A 304 34.34 -27.35 -9.34
N ILE A 305 33.93 -27.52 -8.07
CA ILE A 305 34.02 -28.81 -7.38
C ILE A 305 33.11 -29.85 -8.06
N ILE A 306 31.84 -29.51 -8.27
CA ILE A 306 30.87 -30.40 -8.92
C ILE A 306 31.29 -30.65 -10.37
N GLY A 307 31.66 -29.57 -11.07
CA GLY A 307 32.17 -29.58 -12.43
C GLY A 307 33.38 -30.48 -12.61
N SER A 308 34.29 -30.57 -11.64
CA SER A 308 35.44 -31.48 -11.70
C SER A 308 35.07 -32.96 -11.50
N SER A 309 34.01 -33.26 -10.74
CA SER A 309 33.59 -34.61 -10.36
C SER A 309 32.76 -35.38 -11.41
N VAL A 310 32.07 -34.66 -12.31
CA VAL A 310 31.19 -35.28 -13.33
C VAL A 310 32.02 -36.03 -14.39
N LYS A 311 31.96 -37.36 -14.41
CA LYS A 311 32.64 -38.18 -15.43
C LYS A 311 32.04 -37.91 -16.81
N SER A 312 32.85 -37.41 -17.75
CA SER A 312 32.49 -37.37 -19.17
C SER A 312 33.64 -37.93 -19.98
N LYS A 313 33.38 -38.96 -20.79
CA LYS A 313 34.31 -39.38 -21.84
C LYS A 313 34.53 -38.20 -22.77
N VAL A 314 35.79 -37.87 -23.02
CA VAL A 314 36.19 -36.93 -24.07
C VAL A 314 35.98 -37.68 -25.39
N SER A 315 34.95 -37.34 -26.15
CA SER A 315 35.01 -37.60 -27.59
C SER A 315 35.81 -36.45 -28.19
N VAL A 316 37.07 -36.69 -28.51
CA VAL A 316 37.83 -35.84 -29.42
C VAL A 316 37.20 -36.05 -30.80
N THR A 317 36.05 -35.43 -31.04
CA THR A 317 35.51 -35.32 -32.39
C THR A 317 35.95 -33.95 -32.89
N SER A 318 36.97 -33.97 -33.74
CA SER A 318 37.49 -32.84 -34.50
C SER A 318 36.50 -32.37 -35.58
N GLN A 319 35.25 -32.08 -35.22
CA GLN A 319 34.24 -31.52 -36.12
C GLN A 319 33.28 -30.60 -35.36
N SER A 320 33.59 -29.30 -35.38
CA SER A 320 32.72 -28.30 -36.01
C SER A 320 33.50 -26.99 -36.12
N ALA A 321 34.26 -26.88 -37.20
CA ALA A 321 34.82 -25.63 -37.69
C ALA A 321 33.75 -24.73 -38.35
N ASN A 322 32.45 -25.11 -38.29
CA ASN A 322 31.39 -24.49 -39.08
C ASN A 322 30.37 -23.66 -38.27
N ALA A 323 30.61 -23.40 -36.98
CA ALA A 323 29.88 -22.34 -36.25
C ALA A 323 30.58 -20.96 -36.32
N ALA A 324 31.73 -20.88 -37.01
CA ALA A 324 32.52 -19.66 -37.15
C ALA A 324 32.04 -18.73 -38.29
N ASP A 325 31.05 -19.14 -39.10
CA ASP A 325 30.70 -18.38 -40.32
C ASP A 325 29.80 -17.16 -40.06
N ASN A 326 29.07 -17.12 -38.94
CA ASN A 326 28.39 -15.90 -38.47
C ASN A 326 29.34 -14.87 -37.83
N GLY A 327 30.59 -15.27 -37.53
CA GLY A 327 31.61 -14.38 -36.99
C GLY A 327 32.10 -13.33 -37.99
N SER A 328 32.08 -13.62 -39.29
CA SER A 328 32.66 -12.75 -40.33
C SER A 328 31.98 -11.38 -40.43
N LYS A 329 30.64 -11.33 -40.40
CA LYS A 329 29.87 -10.08 -40.50
C LYS A 329 29.97 -9.23 -39.25
N LEU A 330 29.80 -9.82 -38.06
CA LEU A 330 29.90 -9.06 -36.81
C LEU A 330 31.33 -8.61 -36.53
N GLN A 331 32.33 -9.44 -36.85
CA GLN A 331 33.74 -9.07 -36.79
C GLN A 331 34.05 -7.90 -37.73
N SER A 332 33.49 -7.90 -38.94
CA SER A 332 33.64 -6.77 -39.88
C SER A 332 32.98 -5.48 -39.37
N LEU A 333 31.89 -5.60 -38.60
CA LEU A 333 31.16 -4.48 -38.01
C LEU A 333 31.91 -3.90 -36.80
N VAL A 334 32.46 -4.77 -35.95
CA VAL A 334 33.33 -4.39 -34.84
C VAL A 334 34.61 -3.74 -35.37
N SER A 335 35.28 -4.33 -36.37
CA SER A 335 36.49 -3.74 -36.95
C SER A 335 36.22 -2.37 -37.58
N TYR A 336 35.10 -2.21 -38.29
CA TYR A 336 34.70 -0.92 -38.86
C TYR A 336 34.44 0.16 -37.80
N MET A 337 33.80 -0.21 -36.68
CA MET A 337 33.56 0.70 -35.56
C MET A 337 34.85 1.06 -34.83
N VAL A 338 35.77 0.09 -34.67
CA VAL A 338 37.09 0.29 -34.09
C VAL A 338 37.96 1.23 -34.95
N ASP A 339 37.80 1.21 -36.28
CA ASP A 339 38.45 2.16 -37.19
C ASP A 339 37.90 3.59 -37.06
N LYS A 340 36.65 3.75 -36.60
CA LYS A 340 35.94 5.04 -36.51
C LYS A 340 35.31 5.26 -35.13
N PRO A 341 36.12 5.38 -34.07
CA PRO A 341 35.63 5.50 -32.69
C PRO A 341 34.75 6.73 -32.45
N LEU A 342 35.06 7.84 -33.13
CA LEU A 342 34.29 9.08 -33.01
C LEU A 342 32.88 8.95 -33.60
N LEU A 343 32.73 8.15 -34.67
CA LEU A 343 31.43 7.87 -35.27
C LEU A 343 30.58 6.98 -34.36
N ALA A 344 31.19 5.95 -33.75
CA ALA A 344 30.50 5.11 -32.78
C ALA A 344 29.95 5.94 -31.61
N LEU A 345 30.75 6.85 -31.06
CA LEU A 345 30.33 7.75 -29.98
C LEU A 345 29.21 8.70 -30.42
N LEU A 346 29.31 9.30 -31.60
CA LEU A 346 28.27 10.20 -32.12
C LEU A 346 26.94 9.48 -32.36
N VAL A 347 26.97 8.24 -32.86
CA VAL A 347 25.76 7.42 -33.04
C VAL A 347 25.14 7.08 -31.70
N SER A 348 25.93 6.64 -30.71
CA SER A 348 25.42 6.37 -29.36
C SER A 348 24.83 7.62 -28.70
N LEU A 349 25.48 8.78 -28.84
CA LEU A 349 24.97 10.05 -28.34
C LEU A 349 23.69 10.48 -29.06
N PHE A 350 23.61 10.29 -30.37
CA PHE A 350 22.40 10.57 -31.14
C PHE A 350 21.23 9.71 -30.69
N VAL A 351 21.44 8.40 -30.50
CA VAL A 351 20.40 7.48 -29.99
C VAL A 351 19.92 7.89 -28.60
N LEU A 352 20.84 8.29 -27.71
CA LEU A 352 20.50 8.79 -26.38
C LEU A 352 19.66 10.07 -26.43
N LEU A 353 20.11 11.09 -27.18
CA LEU A 353 19.36 12.34 -27.28
C LEU A 353 18.00 12.15 -27.97
N LEU A 354 17.95 11.27 -28.99
CA LEU A 354 16.72 10.92 -29.68
C LEU A 354 15.73 10.20 -28.76
N SER A 355 16.19 9.27 -27.90
CA SER A 355 15.31 8.57 -26.97
C SER A 355 14.71 9.51 -25.93
N PHE A 356 15.50 10.43 -25.37
CA PHE A 356 15.01 11.49 -24.49
C PHE A 356 13.96 12.37 -25.18
N PHE A 357 14.23 12.80 -26.41
CA PHE A 357 13.30 13.61 -27.18
C PHE A 357 11.99 12.88 -27.49
N LEU A 358 12.08 11.61 -27.91
CA LEU A 358 10.91 10.78 -28.21
C LEU A 358 10.07 10.53 -26.95
N TYR A 359 10.72 10.18 -25.83
CA TYR A 359 10.03 9.94 -24.57
C TYR A 359 9.36 11.20 -24.02
N SER A 360 10.04 12.36 -24.08
CA SER A 360 9.46 13.64 -23.65
C SER A 360 8.21 14.04 -24.44
N LYS A 361 8.05 13.57 -25.69
CA LYS A 361 6.93 13.94 -26.56
C LYS A 361 5.82 12.88 -26.62
N LEU A 362 6.18 11.60 -26.51
CA LEU A 362 5.28 10.46 -26.74
C LEU A 362 5.13 9.55 -25.50
N GLY A 363 5.90 9.78 -24.43
CA GLY A 363 5.82 8.99 -23.21
C GLY A 363 4.59 9.34 -22.37
N GLN A 364 4.18 8.41 -21.51
CA GLN A 364 3.02 8.53 -20.62
C GLN A 364 3.32 9.30 -19.31
N GLY A 365 4.42 10.07 -19.28
CA GLY A 365 4.83 10.86 -18.12
C GLY A 365 5.52 10.07 -17.01
N ILE A 366 5.48 10.61 -15.79
CA ILE A 366 6.18 10.09 -14.59
C ILE A 366 5.15 9.86 -13.48
N ASN A 367 5.20 8.71 -12.83
CA ASN A 367 4.38 8.36 -11.67
C ASN A 367 5.25 7.90 -10.49
N PHE A 368 4.70 7.92 -9.27
CA PHE A 368 5.43 7.43 -8.10
C PHE A 368 5.43 5.90 -8.06
N PHE A 369 4.24 5.29 -8.01
CA PHE A 369 4.01 3.84 -8.10
C PHE A 369 3.18 3.47 -9.34
N PRO A 370 3.30 2.23 -9.87
CA PRO A 370 2.45 1.72 -10.94
C PRO A 370 0.98 1.70 -10.55
N ASP A 371 0.07 2.03 -11.49
CA ASP A 371 -1.37 1.80 -11.33
C ASP A 371 -1.64 0.31 -11.56
N ILE A 372 -2.33 -0.31 -10.61
CA ILE A 372 -2.55 -1.75 -10.57
C ILE A 372 -4.04 -2.02 -10.54
N GLU A 373 -4.43 -3.10 -11.19
CA GLU A 373 -5.79 -3.61 -11.16
C GLU A 373 -6.19 -3.91 -9.70
N ALA A 374 -7.18 -3.18 -9.20
CA ALA A 374 -7.64 -3.31 -7.83
C ALA A 374 -8.68 -4.41 -7.72
N ASP A 375 -8.60 -5.20 -6.65
CA ASP A 375 -9.60 -6.23 -6.33
C ASP A 375 -10.74 -5.68 -5.45
N ARG A 376 -10.58 -4.45 -4.95
CA ARG A 376 -11.56 -3.78 -4.10
C ARG A 376 -11.75 -2.33 -4.49
N ILE A 377 -12.98 -1.87 -4.34
CA ILE A 377 -13.38 -0.47 -4.53
C ILE A 377 -13.99 0.02 -3.23
N GLN A 378 -13.64 1.23 -2.82
CA GLN A 378 -14.27 1.93 -1.72
C GLN A 378 -15.10 3.09 -2.26
N ILE A 379 -16.36 3.18 -1.84
CA ILE A 379 -17.23 4.32 -2.11
C ILE A 379 -17.51 5.03 -0.79
N GLN A 380 -17.17 6.30 -0.69
CA GLN A 380 -17.58 7.16 0.41
C GLN A 380 -18.79 7.97 -0.03
N VAL A 381 -19.87 7.89 0.74
CA VAL A 381 -21.12 8.58 0.48
C VAL A 381 -21.12 9.87 1.29
N GLN A 382 -21.16 10.99 0.60
CA GLN A 382 -21.20 12.34 1.17
C GLN A 382 -22.57 12.96 0.93
N ALA A 383 -23.11 13.61 1.97
CA ALA A 383 -24.36 14.34 1.87
C ALA A 383 -24.35 15.54 2.82
N ASP A 384 -24.89 16.65 2.33
CA ASP A 384 -24.97 17.89 3.09
C ASP A 384 -26.18 17.88 4.03
N GLY A 385 -25.99 18.44 5.23
CA GLY A 385 -27.07 18.67 6.18
C GLY A 385 -26.90 18.00 7.54
N ASN A 386 -27.92 18.20 8.39
CA ASN A 386 -28.01 17.63 9.72
C ASN A 386 -28.91 16.40 9.72
N LEU A 387 -28.47 15.36 9.04
CA LEU A 387 -29.22 14.12 8.84
C LEU A 387 -29.25 13.28 10.12
N SER A 388 -30.41 12.73 10.46
CA SER A 388 -30.50 11.65 11.44
C SER A 388 -29.83 10.37 10.91
N VAL A 389 -29.45 9.46 11.82
CA VAL A 389 -28.82 8.18 11.43
C VAL A 389 -29.72 7.40 10.47
N SER A 390 -31.05 7.47 10.65
CA SER A 390 -32.01 6.80 9.78
C SER A 390 -32.18 7.48 8.41
N GLU A 391 -32.07 8.81 8.33
CA GLU A 391 -32.07 9.52 7.03
C GLU A 391 -30.78 9.23 6.26
N ALA A 392 -29.63 9.31 6.94
CA ALA A 392 -28.34 8.91 6.39
C ALA A 392 -28.39 7.46 5.87
N ASP A 393 -29.00 6.55 6.63
CA ASP A 393 -29.18 5.15 6.26
C ASP A 393 -30.05 4.97 5.00
N ASN A 394 -31.10 5.77 4.86
CA ASN A 394 -31.94 5.77 3.67
C ASN A 394 -31.16 6.25 2.43
N LEU A 395 -30.31 7.27 2.56
CA LEU A 395 -29.45 7.74 1.47
C LEU A 395 -28.40 6.69 1.09
N VAL A 396 -27.74 6.06 2.07
CA VAL A 396 -26.76 4.99 1.81
C VAL A 396 -27.43 3.79 1.13
N LYS A 397 -28.65 3.41 1.52
CA LYS A 397 -29.44 2.36 0.84
C LYS A 397 -29.78 2.69 -0.61
N LEU A 398 -29.99 3.97 -0.94
CA LEU A 398 -30.22 4.38 -2.33
C LEU A 398 -28.98 4.13 -3.18
N VAL A 399 -27.79 4.41 -2.63
CA VAL A 399 -26.51 4.11 -3.28
C VAL A 399 -26.32 2.59 -3.39
N ASP A 400 -26.56 1.84 -2.32
CA ASP A 400 -26.44 0.37 -2.29
C ASP A 400 -27.24 -0.29 -3.43
N LYS A 401 -28.52 0.09 -3.56
CA LYS A 401 -29.42 -0.39 -4.62
C LYS A 401 -29.02 0.06 -6.03
N ALA A 402 -28.34 1.18 -6.16
CA ALA A 402 -27.86 1.67 -7.46
C ALA A 402 -26.59 0.91 -7.91
N VAL A 403 -25.79 0.44 -6.96
CA VAL A 403 -24.51 -0.25 -7.18
C VAL A 403 -24.68 -1.76 -7.32
N GLU A 404 -25.59 -2.38 -6.56
CA GLU A 404 -25.90 -3.82 -6.60
C GLU A 404 -26.02 -4.45 -8.01
N PRO A 405 -26.69 -3.82 -9.01
CA PRO A 405 -26.84 -4.43 -10.34
C PRO A 405 -25.60 -4.29 -11.25
N VAL A 406 -24.50 -3.69 -10.79
CA VAL A 406 -23.29 -3.53 -11.60
C VAL A 406 -22.55 -4.87 -11.70
N ALA A 407 -22.33 -5.33 -12.94
CA ALA A 407 -21.60 -6.58 -13.20
C ALA A 407 -20.13 -6.47 -12.75
N GLY A 408 -19.58 -7.58 -12.24
CA GLY A 408 -18.18 -7.66 -11.77
C GLY A 408 -18.01 -7.49 -10.25
N ILE A 409 -19.09 -7.22 -9.52
CA ILE A 409 -19.09 -7.13 -8.06
C ILE A 409 -19.37 -8.52 -7.46
N GLU A 410 -18.53 -8.96 -6.51
CA GLU A 410 -18.77 -10.18 -5.75
C GLU A 410 -19.64 -9.91 -4.53
N ARG A 411 -19.26 -8.92 -3.71
CA ARG A 411 -19.97 -8.55 -2.48
C ARG A 411 -19.87 -7.05 -2.17
N ILE A 412 -20.90 -6.54 -1.49
CA ILE A 412 -20.96 -5.16 -1.02
C ILE A 412 -21.15 -5.14 0.50
N TYR A 413 -20.18 -4.59 1.21
CA TYR A 413 -20.31 -4.25 2.62
C TYR A 413 -20.62 -2.75 2.76
N SER A 414 -21.83 -2.41 3.19
CA SER A 414 -22.24 -1.02 3.39
C SER A 414 -22.36 -0.68 4.87
N ARG A 415 -21.75 0.44 5.29
CA ARG A 415 -21.81 0.97 6.66
C ARG A 415 -22.31 2.41 6.63
N THR A 416 -23.42 2.68 7.32
CA THR A 416 -23.91 4.03 7.57
C THR A 416 -23.33 4.55 8.88
N ILE A 417 -22.89 5.80 8.89
CA ILE A 417 -22.25 6.45 10.02
C ILE A 417 -23.05 7.69 10.40
N GLY A 418 -23.72 7.64 11.55
CA GLY A 418 -24.67 8.67 11.97
C GLY A 418 -24.09 9.77 12.85
N THR A 419 -23.01 9.47 13.58
CA THR A 419 -22.47 10.38 14.61
C THR A 419 -21.12 10.97 14.23
N VAL A 420 -20.80 12.14 14.79
CA VAL A 420 -19.47 12.77 14.63
C VAL A 420 -18.39 11.90 15.28
N GLU A 421 -18.67 11.29 16.42
CA GLU A 421 -17.73 10.41 17.12
C GLU A 421 -17.35 9.19 16.28
N GLU A 422 -18.34 8.52 15.66
CA GLU A 422 -18.06 7.36 14.80
C GLU A 422 -17.27 7.75 13.55
N ARG A 423 -17.54 8.93 12.95
CA ARG A 423 -16.73 9.47 11.85
C ARG A 423 -15.28 9.68 12.26
N LEU A 424 -15.05 10.28 13.43
CA LEU A 424 -13.70 10.53 13.94
C LEU A 424 -12.96 9.21 14.23
N LYS A 425 -13.63 8.23 14.83
CA LYS A 425 -13.06 6.88 15.04
C LYS A 425 -12.69 6.19 13.72
N ALA A 426 -13.46 6.45 12.66
CA ALA A 426 -13.22 5.94 11.32
C ALA A 426 -12.23 6.79 10.50
N ASN A 427 -11.71 7.90 11.04
CA ASN A 427 -10.90 8.88 10.31
C ASN A 427 -11.55 9.37 9.00
N LEU A 428 -12.86 9.61 9.02
CA LEU A 428 -13.63 10.08 7.87
C LEU A 428 -13.97 11.58 8.01
N ASP A 429 -14.03 12.25 6.86
CA ASP A 429 -14.49 13.64 6.76
C ASP A 429 -15.87 13.85 7.38
N SER A 430 -16.12 15.09 7.83
CA SER A 430 -17.34 15.46 8.56
C SER A 430 -18.65 15.37 7.75
N GLU A 431 -18.54 15.25 6.43
CA GLU A 431 -19.66 15.19 5.48
C GLU A 431 -19.93 13.77 4.96
N ILE A 432 -19.06 12.81 5.29
CA ILE A 432 -19.27 11.40 4.95
C ILE A 432 -20.36 10.84 5.87
N ILE A 433 -21.40 10.27 5.27
CA ILE A 433 -22.55 9.67 5.96
C ILE A 433 -22.54 8.13 5.89
N GLY A 434 -21.69 7.56 5.04
CA GLY A 434 -21.49 6.12 4.96
C GLY A 434 -20.39 5.72 4.00
N THR A 435 -20.01 4.45 4.07
CA THR A 435 -18.98 3.84 3.24
C THR A 435 -19.48 2.51 2.69
N LEU A 436 -19.22 2.24 1.41
CA LEU A 436 -19.40 0.92 0.80
C LEU A 436 -18.01 0.38 0.47
N GLN A 437 -17.71 -0.82 0.95
CA GLN A 437 -16.53 -1.60 0.57
C GLN A 437 -17.00 -2.70 -0.36
N ILE A 438 -16.48 -2.72 -1.57
CA ILE A 438 -16.92 -3.60 -2.65
C ILE A 438 -15.78 -4.55 -2.96
N ASP A 439 -16.02 -5.84 -2.75
CA ASP A 439 -15.13 -6.91 -3.21
C ASP A 439 -15.53 -7.25 -4.66
N LEU A 440 -14.56 -7.23 -5.56
CA LEU A 440 -14.77 -7.55 -6.97
C LEU A 440 -14.56 -9.05 -7.21
N LEU A 441 -15.21 -9.57 -8.25
CA LEU A 441 -14.93 -10.92 -8.75
C LEU A 441 -13.47 -11.05 -9.19
N ASP A 442 -13.00 -12.28 -9.43
CA ASP A 442 -11.69 -12.51 -10.00
C ASP A 442 -11.50 -11.66 -11.27
N TRP A 443 -10.35 -11.00 -11.37
CA TRP A 443 -10.01 -10.07 -12.44
C TRP A 443 -10.15 -10.67 -13.85
N GLN A 444 -10.10 -12.00 -13.99
CA GLN A 444 -10.31 -12.72 -15.26
C GLN A 444 -11.78 -12.78 -15.69
N GLU A 445 -12.71 -12.72 -14.74
CA GLU A 445 -14.15 -12.88 -14.98
C GLU A 445 -14.90 -11.54 -15.10
N ARG A 446 -14.18 -10.41 -14.93
CA ARG A 446 -14.77 -9.07 -14.90
C ARG A 446 -14.07 -8.08 -15.83
N ASP A 447 -14.75 -6.97 -16.06
CA ASP A 447 -14.10 -5.78 -16.62
C ASP A 447 -13.13 -5.15 -15.60
N SER A 448 -12.20 -4.31 -16.09
CA SER A 448 -11.27 -3.60 -15.20
C SER A 448 -12.00 -2.72 -14.19
N ALA A 449 -11.40 -2.56 -13.02
CA ALA A 449 -11.92 -1.78 -11.91
C ALA A 449 -12.21 -0.34 -12.37
N THR A 450 -11.39 0.23 -13.25
CA THR A 450 -11.65 1.55 -13.86
C THR A 450 -12.98 1.60 -14.61
N LYS A 451 -13.32 0.57 -15.41
CA LYS A 451 -14.60 0.49 -16.11
C LYS A 451 -15.76 0.26 -15.14
N ILE A 452 -15.57 -0.59 -14.13
CA ILE A 452 -16.58 -0.82 -13.09
C ILE A 452 -16.88 0.48 -12.34
N ILE A 453 -15.85 1.24 -11.97
CA ILE A 453 -16.00 2.59 -11.37
C ILE A 453 -16.78 3.52 -12.31
N GLN A 454 -16.48 3.52 -13.60
CA GLN A 454 -17.22 4.35 -14.57
C GLN A 454 -18.69 3.92 -14.69
N ASN A 455 -18.98 2.62 -14.65
CA ASN A 455 -20.34 2.10 -14.64
C ASN A 455 -21.09 2.49 -13.36
N ILE A 456 -20.43 2.39 -12.21
CA ILE A 456 -20.95 2.84 -10.91
C ILE A 456 -21.28 4.33 -10.98
N ARG A 457 -20.36 5.18 -11.48
CA ARG A 457 -20.59 6.61 -11.68
C ARG A 457 -21.81 6.88 -12.54
N THR A 458 -21.90 6.23 -13.70
CA THR A 458 -23.03 6.40 -14.63
C THR A 458 -24.37 6.02 -13.99
N LYS A 459 -24.39 5.00 -13.12
CA LYS A 459 -25.59 4.56 -12.40
C LYS A 459 -25.97 5.46 -11.22
N THR A 460 -25.01 6.17 -10.65
CA THR A 460 -25.18 6.97 -9.43
C THR A 460 -25.26 8.48 -9.69
N ASP A 461 -24.94 8.94 -10.90
CA ASP A 461 -24.91 10.36 -11.30
C ASP A 461 -26.26 11.09 -11.10
N ASN A 462 -27.37 10.37 -11.19
CA ASN A 462 -28.71 10.93 -11.03
C ASN A 462 -29.24 10.95 -9.58
N LEU A 463 -28.42 10.60 -8.58
CA LEU A 463 -28.84 10.59 -7.18
C LEU A 463 -28.85 12.03 -6.62
N PRO A 464 -30.02 12.60 -6.29
CA PRO A 464 -30.10 13.99 -5.83
C PRO A 464 -29.55 14.13 -4.41
N GLY A 465 -28.71 15.13 -4.19
CA GLY A 465 -28.19 15.48 -2.85
C GLY A 465 -27.15 14.52 -2.27
N ILE A 466 -26.58 13.64 -3.10
CA ILE A 466 -25.52 12.70 -2.73
C ILE A 466 -24.31 12.98 -3.62
N ALA A 467 -23.14 13.19 -3.00
CA ALA A 467 -21.86 13.16 -3.68
C ALA A 467 -21.14 11.85 -3.34
N LEU A 468 -20.55 11.20 -4.34
CA LEU A 468 -19.81 9.95 -4.14
C LEU A 468 -18.33 10.18 -4.40
N LYS A 469 -17.48 9.77 -3.47
CA LYS A 469 -16.05 9.60 -3.70
C LYS A 469 -15.80 8.13 -3.95
N ILE A 470 -15.38 7.78 -5.16
CA ILE A 470 -15.15 6.37 -5.56
C ILE A 470 -13.67 6.17 -5.79
N GLU A 471 -13.07 5.29 -4.99
CA GLU A 471 -11.63 5.07 -4.96
C GLU A 471 -11.31 3.59 -5.18
N LYS A 472 -10.29 3.34 -6.01
CA LYS A 472 -9.64 2.03 -6.06
C LYS A 472 -8.85 1.84 -4.76
N GLN A 473 -8.77 0.62 -4.28
CA GLN A 473 -7.75 0.30 -3.27
C GLN A 473 -6.36 0.63 -3.85
N GLN A 474 -5.66 1.59 -3.25
CA GLN A 474 -4.30 1.92 -3.64
C GLN A 474 -3.30 0.91 -3.08
N SER A 475 -2.32 0.59 -3.92
CA SER A 475 -1.27 -0.39 -3.64
C SER A 475 0.05 0.34 -3.36
N GLY A 476 0.31 0.68 -2.10
CA GLY A 476 1.52 1.41 -1.70
C GLY A 476 1.48 1.88 -0.25
N PRO A 477 2.58 2.45 0.27
CA PRO A 477 2.64 2.99 1.64
C PRO A 477 1.88 4.31 1.81
N SER A 478 1.63 5.05 0.73
CA SER A 478 0.86 6.29 0.73
C SER A 478 -0.65 5.99 0.66
N SER A 479 -1.42 6.52 1.62
CA SER A 479 -2.88 6.39 1.65
C SER A 479 -3.62 7.66 1.16
N SER A 480 -2.88 8.65 0.68
CA SER A 480 -3.42 9.95 0.27
C SER A 480 -3.85 9.95 -1.19
N ARG A 481 -4.81 10.80 -1.53
CA ARG A 481 -5.24 10.97 -2.93
C ARG A 481 -4.09 11.53 -3.78
N PRO A 482 -4.10 11.32 -5.12
CA PRO A 482 -3.00 11.73 -6.00
C PRO A 482 -2.63 13.21 -5.86
N VAL A 483 -3.62 14.08 -5.59
CA VAL A 483 -3.40 15.50 -5.32
C VAL A 483 -4.01 15.86 -3.97
N SER A 484 -3.16 16.31 -3.04
CA SER A 484 -3.55 16.88 -1.76
C SER A 484 -2.88 18.24 -1.56
N VAL A 485 -3.66 19.25 -1.19
CA VAL A 485 -3.19 20.62 -0.99
C VAL A 485 -3.61 21.07 0.41
N GLU A 486 -2.62 21.29 1.27
CA GLU A 486 -2.79 21.89 2.59
C GLU A 486 -2.81 23.40 2.46
N VAL A 487 -3.95 24.01 2.78
CA VAL A 487 -4.13 25.45 2.86
C VAL A 487 -3.95 25.86 4.32
N SER A 488 -2.86 26.54 4.63
CA SER A 488 -2.53 26.94 6.00
C SER A 488 -2.59 28.46 6.18
N ALA A 489 -3.07 28.90 7.34
CA ALA A 489 -3.11 30.32 7.69
C ALA A 489 -3.00 30.54 9.20
N LYS A 490 -2.38 31.65 9.59
CA LYS A 490 -2.37 32.10 11.00
C LYS A 490 -3.76 32.56 11.43
N ASP A 491 -4.41 33.34 10.56
CA ASP A 491 -5.79 33.77 10.76
C ASP A 491 -6.73 32.75 10.10
N ARG A 492 -7.53 32.08 10.92
CA ARG A 492 -8.49 31.07 10.48
C ARG A 492 -9.57 31.66 9.57
N SER A 493 -9.90 32.93 9.72
CA SER A 493 -10.97 33.55 8.93
C SER A 493 -10.67 33.62 7.43
N LEU A 494 -9.40 33.50 7.04
CA LEU A 494 -8.94 33.52 5.65
C LEU A 494 -9.07 32.17 4.93
N LEU A 495 -9.13 31.06 5.69
CA LEU A 495 -9.11 29.71 5.10
C LEU A 495 -10.34 29.38 4.25
N PRO A 496 -11.59 29.66 4.69
CA PRO A 496 -12.77 29.29 3.91
C PRO A 496 -12.80 29.91 2.51
N GLU A 497 -12.47 31.20 2.40
CA GLU A 497 -12.43 31.89 1.11
C GLU A 497 -11.31 31.35 0.20
N ALA A 498 -10.15 31.05 0.79
CA ALA A 498 -9.03 30.47 0.04
C ALA A 498 -9.35 29.06 -0.48
N VAL A 499 -9.96 28.22 0.35
CA VAL A 499 -10.37 26.85 -0.02
C VAL A 499 -11.49 26.87 -1.05
N ASP A 500 -12.51 27.70 -0.90
CA ASP A 500 -13.59 27.81 -1.89
C ASP A 500 -13.08 28.26 -3.26
N ASN A 501 -12.16 29.23 -3.29
CA ASN A 501 -11.54 29.68 -4.53
C ASN A 501 -10.66 28.58 -5.15
N LEU A 502 -9.91 27.83 -4.33
CA LEU A 502 -9.13 26.69 -4.79
C LEU A 502 -10.03 25.59 -5.37
N LEU A 503 -11.11 25.23 -4.69
CA LEU A 503 -12.10 24.26 -5.17
C LEU A 503 -12.72 24.67 -6.50
N LYS A 504 -13.07 25.95 -6.68
CA LYS A 504 -13.56 26.47 -7.96
C LYS A 504 -12.52 26.34 -9.06
N MET A 505 -11.26 26.73 -8.80
CA MET A 505 -10.18 26.59 -9.77
C MET A 505 -9.94 25.14 -10.19
N MET A 506 -10.07 24.19 -9.25
CA MET A 506 -9.93 22.77 -9.54
C MET A 506 -11.13 22.25 -10.35
N LYS A 507 -12.37 22.64 -10.00
CA LYS A 507 -13.59 22.26 -10.74
C LYS A 507 -13.67 22.85 -12.15
N GLU A 508 -13.09 24.03 -12.37
CA GLU A 508 -12.98 24.65 -13.70
C GLU A 508 -11.89 24.01 -14.57
N SER A 509 -11.01 23.18 -13.99
CA SER A 509 -10.01 22.41 -14.71
C SER A 509 -10.59 21.05 -15.10
N ASP A 510 -10.49 20.68 -16.38
CA ASP A 510 -10.90 19.34 -16.85
C ASP A 510 -9.96 18.20 -16.36
N GLU A 511 -8.97 18.51 -15.53
CA GLU A 511 -7.92 17.59 -15.04
C GLU A 511 -8.28 16.89 -13.72
N PHE A 512 -9.15 17.50 -12.91
CA PHE A 512 -9.45 17.06 -11.53
C PHE A 512 -10.82 16.40 -11.43
N ILE A 513 -10.91 15.32 -10.64
CA ILE A 513 -12.18 14.62 -10.37
C ILE A 513 -12.40 14.43 -8.88
N ASP A 514 -13.68 14.43 -8.47
CA ASP A 514 -14.11 14.25 -7.07
C ASP A 514 -13.39 15.18 -6.09
N THR A 515 -13.18 16.44 -6.46
CA THR A 515 -12.54 17.44 -5.61
C THR A 515 -13.33 17.62 -4.32
N SER A 516 -12.67 17.50 -3.18
CA SER A 516 -13.29 17.65 -1.86
C SER A 516 -12.39 18.38 -0.88
N SER A 517 -12.98 18.99 0.13
CA SER A 517 -12.24 19.58 1.25
C SER A 517 -12.65 18.95 2.57
N ASP A 518 -11.72 18.90 3.53
CA ASP A 518 -12.02 18.56 4.92
C ASP A 518 -12.73 19.71 5.69
N MET A 519 -12.98 20.84 5.02
CA MET A 519 -13.70 21.97 5.58
C MET A 519 -15.10 21.53 6.02
N ALA A 520 -15.27 21.39 7.33
CA ALA A 520 -16.56 21.05 7.89
C ALA A 520 -17.55 22.21 7.74
N THR A 521 -18.66 21.94 7.06
CA THR A 521 -19.79 22.87 6.99
C THR A 521 -20.44 23.00 8.37
N PRO A 522 -20.53 24.22 8.96
CA PRO A 522 -21.17 24.41 10.25
C PRO A 522 -22.63 23.95 10.22
N LYS A 523 -23.02 23.05 11.12
CA LYS A 523 -24.38 22.48 11.14
C LYS A 523 -25.30 23.31 12.03
N PRO A 524 -26.61 23.39 11.73
CA PRO A 524 -27.57 24.00 12.64
C PRO A 524 -27.57 23.26 13.98
N GLN A 525 -27.46 24.01 15.08
CA GLN A 525 -27.66 23.53 16.44
C GLN A 525 -28.57 24.50 17.20
N ILE A 526 -29.14 24.04 18.32
CA ILE A 526 -29.87 24.91 19.24
C ILE A 526 -28.97 25.23 20.42
N LYS A 527 -28.70 26.51 20.64
CA LYS A 527 -27.98 27.00 21.81
C LYS A 527 -28.98 27.32 22.91
N ILE A 528 -28.74 26.75 24.08
CA ILE A 528 -29.53 26.94 25.30
C ILE A 528 -28.82 28.03 26.13
N ASP A 529 -29.28 29.28 26.01
CA ASP A 529 -28.73 30.40 26.74
C ASP A 529 -29.48 30.56 28.08
N VAL A 530 -28.82 30.17 29.19
CA VAL A 530 -29.42 30.20 30.53
C VAL A 530 -29.12 31.54 31.22
N ASP A 531 -30.18 32.24 31.64
CA ASP A 531 -30.10 33.38 32.56
C ASP A 531 -29.87 32.85 33.98
N ARG A 532 -28.60 32.80 34.39
CA ARG A 532 -28.19 32.24 35.68
C ARG A 532 -28.71 33.05 36.87
N GLU A 533 -28.87 34.35 36.72
CA GLU A 533 -29.36 35.22 37.79
C GLU A 533 -30.85 34.95 38.03
N LYS A 534 -31.66 34.95 36.97
CA LYS A 534 -33.09 34.59 37.09
C LYS A 534 -33.27 33.15 37.54
N ALA A 535 -32.53 32.19 37.01
CA ALA A 535 -32.64 30.79 37.46
C ALA A 535 -32.39 30.67 38.98
N ALA A 536 -31.37 31.36 39.49
CA ALA A 536 -31.02 31.36 40.91
C ALA A 536 -32.09 32.01 41.81
N GLU A 537 -32.76 33.08 41.36
CA GLU A 537 -33.87 33.72 42.11
C GLU A 537 -35.02 32.75 42.43
N TYR A 538 -35.21 31.75 41.56
CA TYR A 538 -36.25 30.73 41.71
C TYR A 538 -35.71 29.37 42.14
N GLY A 539 -34.44 29.32 42.57
CA GLY A 539 -33.78 28.12 43.10
C GLY A 539 -33.56 27.02 42.07
N VAL A 540 -33.44 27.38 40.78
CA VAL A 540 -33.13 26.45 39.68
C VAL A 540 -31.64 26.57 39.34
N ASP A 541 -30.94 25.44 39.26
CA ASP A 541 -29.54 25.39 38.86
C ASP A 541 -29.34 24.82 37.45
N VAL A 542 -28.15 25.05 36.89
CA VAL A 542 -27.78 24.58 35.55
C VAL A 542 -27.75 23.04 35.48
N ALA A 543 -27.44 22.38 36.59
CA ALA A 543 -27.42 20.92 36.66
C ALA A 543 -28.82 20.32 36.47
N THR A 544 -29.83 20.88 37.14
CA THR A 544 -31.25 20.48 36.99
C THR A 544 -31.73 20.72 35.56
N LEU A 545 -31.41 21.88 34.98
CA LEU A 545 -31.70 22.18 33.57
C LEU A 545 -31.08 21.15 32.62
N GLY A 546 -29.81 20.81 32.83
CA GLY A 546 -29.10 19.82 32.02
C GLY A 546 -29.69 18.41 32.14
N THR A 547 -30.12 18.00 33.35
CA THR A 547 -30.78 16.71 33.57
C THR A 547 -32.14 16.63 32.88
N LEU A 548 -32.94 17.70 32.94
CA LEU A 548 -34.22 17.76 32.24
C LEU A 548 -34.04 17.76 30.71
N ALA A 549 -33.06 18.48 30.19
CA ALA A 549 -32.73 18.44 28.76
C ALA A 549 -32.31 17.02 28.32
N ARG A 550 -31.52 16.30 29.15
CA ARG A 550 -31.12 14.91 28.87
C ARG A 550 -32.30 13.95 28.77
N LEU A 551 -33.41 14.18 29.47
CA LEU A 551 -34.59 13.32 29.37
C LEU A 551 -35.22 13.31 27.97
N LEU A 552 -35.07 14.40 27.22
CA LEU A 552 -35.54 14.52 25.84
C LEU A 552 -34.52 13.97 24.83
N THR A 553 -33.25 13.88 25.20
CA THR A 553 -32.16 13.34 24.36
C THR A 553 -31.80 11.90 24.76
N ASP A 554 -30.61 11.67 25.32
CA ASP A 554 -30.04 10.33 25.57
C ASP A 554 -30.58 9.64 26.83
N GLY A 555 -31.39 10.36 27.61
CA GLY A 555 -31.89 9.94 28.92
C GLY A 555 -30.93 10.21 30.07
N VAL A 556 -31.48 10.09 31.28
CA VAL A 556 -30.72 10.21 32.53
C VAL A 556 -30.36 8.82 33.01
N LEU A 557 -29.06 8.52 33.12
CA LEU A 557 -28.58 7.27 33.71
C LEU A 557 -28.85 7.26 35.21
N VAL A 558 -29.58 6.27 35.70
CA VAL A 558 -29.98 6.15 37.11
C VAL A 558 -29.42 4.92 37.81
N GLY A 559 -28.81 4.02 37.06
CA GLY A 559 -28.13 2.84 37.58
C GLY A 559 -27.80 1.87 36.45
N THR A 560 -27.22 0.74 36.83
CA THR A 560 -27.01 -0.41 35.95
C THR A 560 -27.53 -1.67 36.63
N TYR A 561 -27.90 -2.69 35.85
CA TYR A 561 -28.24 -4.01 36.38
C TYR A 561 -27.65 -5.11 35.51
N LEU A 562 -27.52 -6.32 36.05
CA LEU A 562 -26.95 -7.46 35.32
C LEU A 562 -28.04 -8.54 35.20
N PRO A 563 -28.87 -8.51 34.15
CA PRO A 563 -29.84 -9.58 33.92
C PRO A 563 -29.13 -10.88 33.51
N GLU A 564 -29.69 -12.03 33.87
CA GLU A 564 -29.10 -13.35 33.52
C GLU A 564 -28.87 -13.54 32.01
N SER A 565 -29.67 -12.86 31.19
CA SER A 565 -29.58 -12.91 29.72
C SER A 565 -28.48 -12.03 29.12
N ALA A 566 -27.84 -11.16 29.90
CA ALA A 566 -26.81 -10.26 29.41
C ALA A 566 -25.44 -10.61 30.03
N PRO A 567 -24.36 -10.64 29.25
CA PRO A 567 -23.02 -10.91 29.77
C PRO A 567 -22.43 -9.72 30.54
N GLU A 568 -22.97 -8.52 30.34
CA GLU A 568 -22.46 -7.26 30.89
C GLU A 568 -23.58 -6.44 31.54
N GLN A 569 -23.17 -5.43 32.32
CA GLN A 569 -24.10 -4.52 32.97
C GLN A 569 -24.90 -3.71 31.93
N VAL A 570 -26.21 -3.70 32.10
CA VAL A 570 -27.16 -2.97 31.26
C VAL A 570 -27.50 -1.64 31.93
N ASP A 571 -27.41 -0.55 31.16
CA ASP A 571 -27.79 0.79 31.61
C ASP A 571 -29.29 0.86 31.93
N ILE A 572 -29.65 1.52 33.03
CA ILE A 572 -31.03 1.92 33.33
C ILE A 572 -31.14 3.42 33.10
N ARG A 573 -31.98 3.83 32.15
CA ARG A 573 -32.15 5.26 31.80
C ARG A 573 -33.60 5.69 31.86
N ILE A 574 -33.81 6.90 32.41
CA ILE A 574 -35.11 7.57 32.40
C ILE A 574 -35.20 8.52 31.20
N ARG A 575 -36.32 8.47 30.45
CA ARG A 575 -36.59 9.32 29.28
C ARG A 575 -38.08 9.70 29.20
N TYR A 576 -38.39 10.79 28.49
CA TYR A 576 -39.78 11.08 28.09
C TYR A 576 -40.30 10.08 27.04
N PRO A 577 -41.62 9.98 26.80
CA PRO A 577 -42.16 9.25 25.65
C PRO A 577 -41.63 9.83 24.33
N TRP A 578 -41.45 9.00 23.30
CA TRP A 578 -40.85 9.43 22.02
C TRP A 578 -41.63 10.58 21.37
N GLU A 579 -42.95 10.57 21.50
CA GLU A 579 -43.88 11.57 20.98
C GLU A 579 -43.68 12.96 21.62
N GLU A 580 -43.12 12.99 22.83
CA GLU A 580 -42.83 14.21 23.60
C GLU A 580 -41.34 14.59 23.59
N ARG A 581 -40.54 14.02 22.67
CA ARG A 581 -39.12 14.35 22.46
C ARG A 581 -38.91 15.29 21.29
N SER A 582 -39.73 16.34 21.17
CA SER A 582 -39.57 17.35 20.12
C SER A 582 -38.89 18.63 20.62
N MET A 583 -38.43 19.45 19.68
CA MET A 583 -37.92 20.80 19.99
C MET A 583 -39.00 21.69 20.62
N ALA A 584 -40.27 21.49 20.26
CA ALA A 584 -41.38 22.22 20.88
C ALA A 584 -41.58 21.78 22.34
N ASP A 585 -41.34 20.51 22.66
CA ASP A 585 -41.43 19.99 24.02
C ASP A 585 -40.28 20.51 24.88
N LEU A 586 -39.08 20.66 24.32
CA LEU A 586 -37.95 21.32 24.99
C LEU A 586 -38.31 22.73 25.45
N ALA A 587 -39.04 23.51 24.63
CA ALA A 587 -39.50 24.85 25.00
C ALA A 587 -40.63 24.83 26.06
N ASN A 588 -41.48 23.80 26.02
CA ASN A 588 -42.61 23.66 26.94
C ASN A 588 -42.25 22.93 28.26
N LEU A 589 -40.99 22.54 28.46
CA LEU A 589 -40.55 21.86 29.68
C LEU A 589 -40.87 22.69 30.93
N ARG A 590 -41.46 22.02 31.92
CA ARG A 590 -41.73 22.61 33.22
C ARG A 590 -40.70 22.16 34.24
N ILE A 591 -40.01 23.11 34.85
CA ILE A 591 -38.94 22.86 35.81
C ILE A 591 -39.48 23.03 37.23
N PRO A 592 -39.15 22.12 38.16
CA PRO A 592 -39.40 22.31 39.57
C PRO A 592 -38.55 23.48 40.10
N ALA A 593 -39.21 24.56 40.48
CA ALA A 593 -38.62 25.73 41.11
C ALA A 593 -39.14 25.91 42.54
N SER A 594 -38.52 26.80 43.32
CA SER A 594 -38.91 27.03 44.73
C SER A 594 -40.37 27.46 44.93
N ARG A 595 -41.01 27.98 43.88
CA ARG A 595 -42.40 28.47 43.87
C ARG A 595 -43.36 27.55 43.10
N GLY A 596 -42.94 26.33 42.76
CA GLY A 596 -43.72 25.36 41.97
C GLY A 596 -43.13 25.11 40.59
N LEU A 597 -43.89 24.42 39.73
CA LEU A 597 -43.48 24.13 38.36
C LEU A 597 -43.56 25.39 37.49
N MET A 598 -42.45 25.79 36.88
CA MET A 598 -42.40 26.94 35.97
C MET A 598 -41.86 26.56 34.59
N PRO A 599 -42.34 27.21 33.51
CA PRO A 599 -41.80 26.99 32.16
C PRO A 599 -40.31 27.31 32.08
N ILE A 600 -39.55 26.51 31.33
CA ILE A 600 -38.11 26.71 31.08
C ILE A 600 -37.80 28.03 30.38
N GLU A 601 -38.73 28.56 29.59
CA GLU A 601 -38.62 29.85 28.90
C GLU A 601 -38.40 31.03 29.86
N ASN A 602 -38.78 30.91 31.13
CA ASN A 602 -38.54 31.97 32.13
C ASN A 602 -37.04 32.12 32.48
N PHE A 603 -36.25 31.07 32.27
CA PHE A 603 -34.84 31.00 32.65
C PHE A 603 -33.90 30.79 31.45
N VAL A 604 -34.44 30.38 30.31
CA VAL A 604 -33.67 29.92 29.17
C VAL A 604 -34.19 30.56 27.90
N GLN A 605 -33.27 31.05 27.09
CA GLN A 605 -33.52 31.44 25.71
C GLN A 605 -32.95 30.37 24.78
N LEU A 606 -33.81 29.77 23.96
CA LEU A 606 -33.40 28.86 22.89
C LEU A 606 -33.09 29.70 21.64
N SER A 607 -31.85 29.68 21.18
CA SER A 607 -31.43 30.41 19.97
C SER A 607 -30.83 29.46 18.93
N PRO A 608 -31.25 29.54 17.65
CA PRO A 608 -30.55 28.84 16.58
C PRO A 608 -29.11 29.34 16.48
N SER A 609 -28.15 28.43 16.45
CA SER A 609 -26.75 28.76 16.24
C SER A 609 -26.09 27.75 15.31
N LEU A 610 -24.89 28.05 14.85
CA LEU A 610 -24.07 27.09 14.11
C LEU A 610 -23.21 26.29 15.10
N SER A 611 -23.05 25.00 14.83
CA SER A 611 -22.20 24.13 15.62
C SER A 611 -20.72 24.47 15.42
N PRO A 612 -19.88 24.37 16.47
CA PRO A 612 -18.44 24.44 16.29
C PRO A 612 -18.00 23.38 15.29
N THR A 613 -17.14 23.76 14.34
CA THR A 613 -16.53 22.82 13.41
C THR A 613 -15.27 22.22 14.03
N ILE A 614 -14.85 21.06 13.51
CA ILE A 614 -13.55 20.48 13.81
C ILE A 614 -12.46 21.47 13.37
N ILE A 615 -11.39 21.57 14.16
CA ILE A 615 -10.23 22.42 13.86
C ILE A 615 -9.03 21.50 13.68
N THR A 616 -8.59 21.34 12.44
CA THR A 616 -7.37 20.59 12.10
C THR A 616 -6.16 21.52 12.24
N ARG A 617 -5.10 21.02 12.86
CA ARG A 617 -3.84 21.75 12.99
C ARG A 617 -2.64 20.87 12.71
N VAL A 618 -1.78 21.32 11.80
CA VAL A 618 -0.48 20.72 11.51
C VAL A 618 0.59 21.71 11.95
N ASN A 619 1.58 21.25 12.72
CA ASN A 619 2.67 22.09 13.24
C ASN A 619 2.17 23.37 13.96
N SER A 620 1.07 23.27 14.72
CA SER A 620 0.40 24.39 15.43
C SER A 620 -0.18 25.50 14.54
N ARG A 621 -0.33 25.27 13.24
CA ARG A 621 -1.03 26.17 12.31
C ARG A 621 -2.40 25.60 11.96
N ASN A 622 -3.40 26.44 11.71
CA ASN A 622 -4.68 25.96 11.24
C ASN A 622 -4.53 25.57 9.76
N VAL A 623 -4.99 24.37 9.42
CA VAL A 623 -4.89 23.81 8.07
C VAL A 623 -6.26 23.31 7.65
N GLN A 624 -6.57 23.48 6.36
CA GLN A 624 -7.64 22.78 5.67
C GLN A 624 -7.04 22.07 4.46
N THR A 625 -7.43 20.83 4.24
CA THR A 625 -6.88 19.99 3.18
C THR A 625 -7.90 19.88 2.05
N VAL A 626 -7.44 20.18 0.83
CA VAL A 626 -8.21 19.98 -0.40
C VAL A 626 -7.61 18.81 -1.15
N GLU A 627 -8.42 17.80 -1.42
CA GLU A 627 -7.98 16.57 -2.08
C GLU A 627 -8.74 16.33 -3.37
N SER A 628 -8.08 15.70 -4.33
CA SER A 628 -8.67 15.38 -5.62
C SER A 628 -8.07 14.13 -6.24
N GLY A 629 -8.91 13.40 -6.96
CA GLY A 629 -8.46 12.45 -7.96
C GLY A 629 -8.06 13.16 -9.26
N LEU A 630 -7.50 12.41 -10.19
CA LEU A 630 -7.11 12.87 -11.52
C LEU A 630 -7.85 12.08 -12.60
N VAL A 631 -8.13 12.75 -13.72
CA VAL A 631 -8.65 12.08 -14.92
C VAL A 631 -7.59 11.10 -15.46
N PRO A 632 -7.99 9.92 -15.97
CA PRO A 632 -7.04 8.97 -16.56
C PRO A 632 -6.17 9.63 -17.64
N GLY A 633 -4.85 9.46 -17.53
CA GLY A 633 -3.86 9.99 -18.48
C GLY A 633 -3.23 11.33 -18.08
N VAL A 634 -3.74 12.02 -17.04
CA VAL A 634 -3.09 13.22 -16.47
C VAL A 634 -2.18 12.80 -15.32
N THR A 635 -0.95 13.31 -15.29
CA THR A 635 0.01 13.00 -14.21
C THR A 635 -0.11 13.97 -13.04
N VAL A 636 0.24 13.50 -11.83
CA VAL A 636 0.27 14.33 -10.61
C VAL A 636 1.15 15.56 -10.79
N VAL A 637 2.33 15.39 -11.39
CA VAL A 637 3.29 16.49 -11.63
C VAL A 637 2.72 17.55 -12.55
N GLU A 638 2.06 17.14 -13.64
CA GLU A 638 1.46 18.08 -14.59
C GLU A 638 0.31 18.88 -13.95
N ALA A 639 -0.62 18.18 -13.30
CA ALA A 639 -1.78 18.80 -12.67
C ALA A 639 -1.38 19.75 -11.53
N THR A 640 -0.41 19.35 -10.69
CA THR A 640 0.05 20.18 -9.57
C THR A 640 0.81 21.42 -10.04
N GLU A 641 1.59 21.35 -11.12
CA GLU A 641 2.26 22.54 -11.64
C GLU A 641 1.31 23.49 -12.36
N THR A 642 0.31 22.97 -13.09
CA THR A 642 -0.78 23.78 -13.62
C THR A 642 -1.51 24.51 -12.49
N LEU A 643 -1.85 23.79 -11.41
CA LEU A 643 -2.51 24.37 -10.24
C LEU A 643 -1.62 25.39 -9.52
N ARG A 644 -0.33 25.11 -9.34
CA ARG A 644 0.63 26.04 -8.74
C ARG A 644 0.78 27.33 -9.55
N GLN A 645 0.77 27.24 -10.88
CA GLN A 645 0.79 28.41 -11.75
C GLN A 645 -0.50 29.23 -11.63
N LYS A 646 -1.67 28.57 -11.63
CA LYS A 646 -2.97 29.23 -11.42
C LYS A 646 -3.04 29.92 -10.05
N ILE A 647 -2.55 29.27 -9.00
CA ILE A 647 -2.49 29.85 -7.64
C ILE A 647 -1.59 31.09 -7.62
N LYS A 648 -0.42 31.04 -8.26
CA LYS A 648 0.50 32.19 -8.34
C LYS A 648 -0.05 33.38 -9.14
N GLN A 649 -0.93 33.12 -10.10
CA GLN A 649 -1.59 34.16 -10.90
C GLN A 649 -2.82 34.75 -10.20
N SER A 650 -3.29 34.11 -9.13
CA SER A 650 -4.49 34.51 -8.39
C SER A 650 -4.13 35.39 -7.19
N ASP A 651 -4.98 36.37 -6.89
CA ASP A 651 -4.82 37.27 -5.75
C ASP A 651 -5.37 36.64 -4.45
N PHE A 652 -4.65 35.68 -3.88
CA PHE A 652 -4.97 35.16 -2.53
C PHE A 652 -4.56 36.15 -1.42
N ALA A 653 -5.29 36.12 -0.31
CA ALA A 653 -5.02 36.99 0.84
C ALA A 653 -3.61 36.76 1.43
N LYS A 654 -2.96 37.84 1.87
CA LYS A 654 -1.62 37.76 2.49
C LYS A 654 -1.68 36.95 3.78
N GLY A 655 -0.85 35.91 3.89
CA GLY A 655 -0.77 35.04 5.07
C GLY A 655 -1.44 33.67 4.91
N VAL A 656 -1.97 33.37 3.72
CA VAL A 656 -2.34 32.02 3.29
C VAL A 656 -1.14 31.37 2.59
N GLU A 657 -0.76 30.18 3.03
CA GLU A 657 0.29 29.34 2.43
C GLU A 657 -0.37 28.08 1.86
N PHE A 658 0.11 27.64 0.69
CA PHE A 658 -0.37 26.44 0.00
C PHE A 658 0.77 25.45 -0.09
N ASP A 659 0.66 24.35 0.64
CA ASP A 659 1.63 23.26 0.64
C ASP A 659 1.03 22.07 -0.11
N PHE A 660 1.71 21.62 -1.15
CA PHE A 660 1.30 20.44 -1.92
C PHE A 660 1.85 19.21 -1.23
N THR A 661 0.96 18.39 -0.68
CA THR A 661 1.29 17.16 0.05
C THR A 661 0.75 15.95 -0.72
N GLY A 662 0.86 14.76 -0.12
CA GLY A 662 0.44 13.51 -0.74
C GLY A 662 1.49 12.91 -1.66
N GLU A 663 1.06 12.28 -2.76
CA GLU A 663 1.94 11.50 -3.65
C GLU A 663 3.11 12.31 -4.22
N LEU A 664 2.93 13.62 -4.46
CA LEU A 664 3.99 14.49 -4.99
C LEU A 664 5.16 14.67 -4.01
N ASP A 665 4.87 14.80 -2.71
CA ASP A 665 5.91 14.98 -1.69
C ASP A 665 6.72 13.70 -1.52
N ASP A 666 6.02 12.56 -1.43
CA ASP A 666 6.62 11.22 -1.41
C ASP A 666 7.48 10.97 -2.67
N GLN A 667 6.99 11.39 -3.84
CA GLN A 667 7.72 11.28 -5.11
C GLN A 667 9.00 12.13 -5.10
N ASN A 668 8.95 13.36 -4.60
CA ASN A 668 10.10 14.26 -4.55
C ASN A 668 11.15 13.78 -3.54
N GLU A 669 10.72 13.33 -2.35
CA GLU A 669 11.61 12.73 -1.36
C GLU A 669 12.31 11.51 -1.96
N ALA A 670 11.54 10.59 -2.56
CA ALA A 670 12.08 9.40 -3.23
C ALA A 670 13.03 9.73 -4.38
N MET A 671 12.68 10.66 -5.27
CA MET A 671 13.54 11.09 -6.37
C MET A 671 14.85 11.67 -5.86
N SER A 672 14.81 12.53 -4.84
CA SER A 672 16.00 13.15 -4.26
C SER A 672 16.92 12.10 -3.64
N PHE A 673 16.34 11.11 -2.94
CA PHE A 673 17.07 10.00 -2.37
C PHE A 673 17.67 9.10 -3.45
N LEU A 674 16.89 8.71 -4.47
CA LEU A 674 17.36 7.85 -5.56
C LEU A 674 18.49 8.50 -6.36
N LEU A 675 18.43 9.81 -6.61
CA LEU A 675 19.53 10.55 -7.26
C LEU A 675 20.81 10.54 -6.41
N LEU A 676 20.69 10.78 -5.10
CA LEU A 676 21.82 10.70 -4.17
C LEU A 676 22.39 9.28 -4.08
N ALA A 677 21.51 8.28 -3.99
CA ALA A 677 21.85 6.86 -3.94
C ALA A 677 22.55 6.41 -5.23
N PHE A 678 22.08 6.87 -6.40
CA PHE A 678 22.70 6.59 -7.69
C PHE A 678 24.07 7.25 -7.82
N ALA A 679 24.22 8.50 -7.36
CA ALA A 679 25.53 9.17 -7.33
C ALA A 679 26.52 8.44 -6.42
N LEU A 680 26.07 8.02 -5.24
CA LEU A 680 26.88 7.21 -4.31
C LEU A 680 27.21 5.84 -4.91
N ALA A 681 26.26 5.19 -5.56
CA ALA A 681 26.48 3.92 -6.27
C ALA A 681 27.52 4.07 -7.38
N ILE A 682 27.44 5.12 -8.22
CA ILE A 682 28.44 5.42 -9.25
C ILE A 682 29.82 5.64 -8.62
N PHE A 683 29.90 6.36 -7.50
CA PHE A 683 31.16 6.57 -6.79
C PHE A 683 31.74 5.24 -6.26
N LEU A 684 30.93 4.40 -5.62
CA LEU A 684 31.37 3.09 -5.13
C LEU A 684 31.75 2.15 -6.28
N MET A 685 31.00 2.14 -7.37
CA MET A 685 31.34 1.41 -8.60
C MET A 685 32.66 1.90 -9.19
N LEU A 686 32.85 3.23 -9.29
CA LEU A 686 34.11 3.80 -9.76
C LEU A 686 35.28 3.33 -8.90
N PHE A 687 35.12 3.31 -7.57
CA PHE A 687 36.14 2.84 -6.66
C PHE A 687 36.52 1.36 -6.92
N VAL A 688 35.53 0.47 -7.06
CA VAL A 688 35.77 -0.95 -7.38
C VAL A 688 36.41 -1.10 -8.76
N LEU A 689 35.96 -0.33 -9.75
CA LEU A 689 36.51 -0.34 -11.12
C LEU A 689 37.96 0.14 -11.16
N LEU A 690 38.31 1.16 -10.37
CA LEU A 690 39.69 1.65 -10.27
C LEU A 690 40.60 0.61 -9.63
N LEU A 691 40.12 -0.09 -8.58
CA LEU A 691 40.85 -1.19 -7.96
C LEU A 691 41.11 -2.35 -8.94
N GLN A 692 40.14 -2.66 -9.81
CA GLN A 692 40.25 -3.77 -10.77
C GLN A 692 41.07 -3.40 -12.01
N LEU A 693 40.78 -2.24 -12.64
CA LEU A 693 41.30 -1.88 -13.97
C LEU A 693 42.54 -0.99 -13.92
N ASN A 694 42.85 -0.40 -12.75
CA ASN A 694 43.96 0.52 -12.55
C ASN A 694 44.02 1.68 -13.59
N SER A 695 42.86 2.14 -14.07
CA SER A 695 42.76 3.15 -15.12
C SER A 695 41.46 3.97 -15.00
N PHE A 696 41.58 5.28 -14.81
CA PHE A 696 40.45 6.20 -14.76
C PHE A 696 39.65 6.23 -16.06
N PHE A 697 40.32 6.19 -17.22
CA PHE A 697 39.65 6.21 -18.51
C PHE A 697 38.80 4.95 -18.71
N GLN A 698 39.35 3.77 -18.39
CA GLN A 698 38.62 2.52 -18.51
C GLN A 698 37.44 2.47 -17.53
N GLY A 699 37.63 2.92 -16.28
CA GLY A 699 36.53 3.05 -15.31
C GLY A 699 35.42 4.00 -15.79
N ALA A 700 35.78 5.18 -16.31
CA ALA A 700 34.81 6.14 -16.86
C ALA A 700 34.09 5.59 -18.10
N LEU A 701 34.78 4.81 -18.94
CA LEU A 701 34.18 4.15 -20.10
C LEU A 701 33.10 3.15 -19.67
N VAL A 702 33.38 2.33 -18.65
CA VAL A 702 32.39 1.39 -18.08
C VAL A 702 31.16 2.15 -17.56
N LEU A 703 31.37 3.23 -16.80
CA LEU A 703 30.26 4.02 -16.25
C LEU A 703 29.46 4.73 -17.35
N SER A 704 30.10 5.15 -18.44
CA SER A 704 29.40 5.77 -19.58
C SER A 704 28.40 4.82 -20.25
N ALA A 705 28.66 3.51 -20.23
CA ALA A 705 27.74 2.50 -20.75
C ALA A 705 26.42 2.46 -19.99
N ILE A 706 26.42 2.80 -18.69
CA ILE A 706 25.20 2.93 -17.87
C ILE A 706 24.36 4.12 -18.37
N VAL A 707 25.00 5.25 -18.69
CA VAL A 707 24.28 6.44 -19.17
C VAL A 707 23.63 6.15 -20.53
N PHE A 708 24.36 5.47 -21.42
CA PHE A 708 23.81 5.11 -22.74
C PHE A 708 22.73 4.02 -22.66
N SER A 709 22.76 3.14 -21.65
CA SER A 709 21.70 2.12 -21.47
C SER A 709 20.35 2.73 -21.07
N LEU A 710 20.35 3.92 -20.48
CA LEU A 710 19.12 4.69 -20.22
C LEU A 710 18.31 4.95 -21.49
N ALA A 711 18.96 5.04 -22.65
CA ALA A 711 18.25 5.15 -23.92
C ALA A 711 17.36 3.93 -24.20
N GLY A 712 17.85 2.72 -23.86
CA GLY A 712 17.07 1.49 -24.00
C GLY A 712 15.91 1.41 -23.02
N VAL A 713 16.09 1.90 -21.80
CA VAL A 713 15.04 2.00 -20.78
C VAL A 713 13.88 2.85 -21.31
N LEU A 714 14.16 4.08 -21.74
CA LEU A 714 13.15 5.02 -22.23
C LEU A 714 12.44 4.50 -23.49
N LEU A 715 13.19 3.90 -24.43
CA LEU A 715 12.60 3.33 -25.65
C LEU A 715 11.70 2.12 -25.34
N ALA A 716 12.08 1.27 -24.38
CA ALA A 716 11.26 0.11 -24.02
C ALA A 716 9.96 0.51 -23.31
N LEU A 717 10.02 1.48 -22.38
CA LEU A 717 8.82 2.05 -21.75
C LEU A 717 7.90 2.70 -22.80
N LEU A 718 8.47 3.40 -23.78
CA LEU A 718 7.72 4.00 -24.88
C LEU A 718 7.02 2.95 -25.76
N VAL A 719 7.71 1.84 -26.07
CA VAL A 719 7.12 0.73 -26.84
C VAL A 719 5.99 0.06 -26.05
N ARG A 720 6.13 -0.07 -24.73
CA ARG A 720 5.11 -0.66 -23.86
C ARG A 720 3.94 0.29 -23.55
N GLN A 721 4.10 1.59 -23.81
CA GLN A 721 3.15 2.64 -23.41
C GLN A 721 2.99 2.72 -21.89
N GLU A 722 4.11 2.64 -21.17
CA GLU A 722 4.14 2.73 -19.70
C GLU A 722 4.77 4.05 -19.24
N PRO A 723 4.26 4.66 -18.15
CA PRO A 723 4.91 5.80 -17.51
C PRO A 723 6.23 5.37 -16.86
N PHE A 724 7.10 6.35 -16.62
CA PHE A 724 8.31 6.15 -15.85
C PHE A 724 7.97 6.17 -14.36
N SER A 725 7.97 5.01 -13.71
CA SER A 725 7.82 4.97 -12.25
C SER A 725 9.14 5.30 -11.58
N VAL A 726 9.11 6.33 -10.74
CA VAL A 726 10.25 6.76 -9.92
C VAL A 726 10.84 5.57 -9.15
N VAL A 727 9.99 4.79 -8.49
CA VAL A 727 10.42 3.65 -7.69
C VAL A 727 10.80 2.47 -8.58
N MET A 728 9.89 1.98 -9.42
CA MET A 728 10.08 0.72 -10.15
C MET A 728 11.08 0.84 -11.30
N SER A 729 10.95 1.86 -12.16
CA SER A 729 11.90 2.09 -13.25
C SER A 729 13.25 2.57 -12.72
N GLY A 730 13.27 3.37 -11.64
CA GLY A 730 14.51 3.81 -10.97
C GLY A 730 15.33 2.63 -10.44
N ILE A 731 14.71 1.70 -9.72
CA ILE A 731 15.36 0.46 -9.28
C ILE A 731 15.77 -0.41 -10.46
N GLY A 732 14.98 -0.44 -11.54
CA GLY A 732 15.34 -1.12 -12.78
C GLY A 732 16.64 -0.59 -13.40
N ILE A 733 16.82 0.74 -13.46
CA ILE A 733 18.06 1.39 -13.94
C ILE A 733 19.24 1.06 -13.02
N MET A 734 19.02 1.08 -11.71
CA MET A 734 20.02 0.72 -10.71
C MET A 734 20.47 -0.74 -10.90
N ALA A 735 19.54 -1.69 -10.96
CA ALA A 735 19.84 -3.10 -11.21
C ALA A 735 20.60 -3.29 -12.53
N LEU A 736 20.12 -2.63 -13.60
CA LEU A 736 20.77 -2.62 -14.90
C LEU A 736 22.21 -2.13 -14.84
N ALA A 737 22.51 -1.08 -14.07
CA ALA A 737 23.86 -0.52 -13.95
C ALA A 737 24.88 -1.60 -13.54
N GLY A 738 24.55 -2.44 -12.55
CA GLY A 738 25.41 -3.56 -12.14
C GLY A 738 25.65 -4.58 -13.26
N ILE A 739 24.60 -4.95 -14.00
CA ILE A 739 24.66 -5.92 -15.11
C ILE A 739 25.52 -5.39 -16.27
N VAL A 740 25.32 -4.12 -16.64
CA VAL A 740 26.07 -3.48 -17.73
C VAL A 740 27.54 -3.36 -17.37
N VAL A 741 27.84 -3.02 -16.11
CA VAL A 741 29.21 -2.95 -15.58
C VAL A 741 29.87 -4.32 -15.63
N ASN A 742 29.17 -5.39 -15.21
CA ASN A 742 29.66 -6.78 -15.25
C ASN A 742 30.22 -7.14 -16.64
N ASN A 743 29.38 -6.98 -17.68
CA ASN A 743 29.75 -7.34 -19.05
C ASN A 743 30.95 -6.52 -19.57
N ASN A 744 31.09 -5.25 -19.15
CA ASN A 744 32.21 -4.41 -19.57
C ASN A 744 33.51 -4.74 -18.82
N ILE A 745 33.48 -5.02 -17.50
CA ILE A 745 34.67 -5.38 -16.71
C ILE A 745 35.39 -6.56 -17.37
N VAL A 746 34.62 -7.60 -17.69
CA VAL A 746 35.13 -8.86 -18.22
C VAL A 746 35.71 -8.71 -19.64
N LEU A 747 35.19 -7.76 -20.43
CA LEU A 747 35.71 -7.41 -21.76
C LEU A 747 37.00 -6.60 -21.67
N ILE A 748 37.04 -5.58 -20.81
CA ILE A 748 38.22 -4.72 -20.62
C ILE A 748 39.37 -5.51 -20.00
N ASP A 749 39.10 -6.42 -19.06
CA ASP A 749 40.13 -7.31 -18.49
C ASP A 749 40.81 -8.15 -19.58
N ALA A 750 40.02 -8.74 -20.50
CA ALA A 750 40.55 -9.48 -21.64
C ALA A 750 41.34 -8.59 -22.62
N TYR A 751 40.90 -7.35 -22.83
CA TYR A 751 41.65 -6.37 -23.61
C TYR A 751 43.01 -6.05 -22.99
N ASN A 752 43.06 -5.80 -21.68
CA ASN A 752 44.28 -5.50 -20.94
C ASN A 752 45.26 -6.69 -20.97
N GLU A 753 44.75 -7.92 -20.87
CA GLU A 753 45.56 -9.14 -21.02
C GLU A 753 46.19 -9.21 -22.42
N TYR A 754 45.42 -9.00 -23.49
CA TYR A 754 45.98 -8.99 -24.85
C TYR A 754 46.96 -7.84 -25.10
N ARG A 755 46.79 -6.70 -24.43
CA ARG A 755 47.76 -5.62 -24.45
C ARG A 755 49.05 -6.01 -23.74
N SER A 756 48.97 -6.73 -22.62
CA SER A 756 50.18 -7.25 -21.95
C SER A 756 50.89 -8.34 -22.75
N ASP A 757 50.15 -9.09 -23.58
CA ASP A 757 50.71 -10.07 -24.54
C ASP A 757 51.35 -9.44 -25.78
N GLY A 758 51.33 -8.11 -25.90
CA GLY A 758 52.00 -7.35 -26.96
C GLY A 758 51.18 -7.10 -28.23
N LEU A 759 49.86 -7.33 -28.22
CA LEU A 759 49.00 -7.00 -29.37
C LEU A 759 48.81 -5.48 -29.54
N SER A 760 48.63 -5.03 -30.78
CA SER A 760 48.27 -3.64 -31.08
C SER A 760 46.92 -3.26 -30.44
N PRO A 761 46.63 -1.97 -30.15
CA PRO A 761 45.39 -1.58 -29.50
C PRO A 761 44.13 -1.99 -30.27
N MET A 762 44.18 -1.91 -31.60
CA MET A 762 43.06 -2.33 -32.45
C MET A 762 42.89 -3.85 -32.44
N ASP A 763 43.98 -4.61 -32.62
CA ASP A 763 43.91 -6.07 -32.67
C ASP A 763 43.48 -6.65 -31.33
N ALA A 764 43.99 -6.07 -30.23
CA ALA A 764 43.59 -6.44 -28.88
C ALA A 764 42.10 -6.17 -28.63
N ALA A 765 41.58 -5.01 -29.06
CA ALA A 765 40.17 -4.65 -28.90
C ALA A 765 39.25 -5.57 -29.71
N VAL A 766 39.57 -5.83 -30.98
CA VAL A 766 38.79 -6.74 -31.83
C VAL A 766 38.84 -8.17 -31.29
N LYS A 767 40.02 -8.66 -30.88
CA LYS A 767 40.18 -10.01 -30.34
C LYS A 767 39.43 -10.19 -29.01
N ALA A 768 39.50 -9.20 -28.11
CA ALA A 768 38.76 -9.21 -26.87
C ALA A 768 37.24 -9.24 -27.11
N ALA A 769 36.73 -8.36 -28.00
CA ALA A 769 35.32 -8.31 -28.35
C ALA A 769 34.82 -9.63 -28.95
N MET A 770 35.57 -10.22 -29.90
CA MET A 770 35.18 -11.47 -30.56
C MET A 770 35.18 -12.67 -29.61
N GLN A 771 36.10 -12.72 -28.65
CA GLN A 771 36.11 -13.82 -27.68
C GLN A 771 35.03 -13.71 -26.60
N ARG A 772 34.64 -12.48 -26.26
CA ARG A 772 33.60 -12.17 -25.28
C ARG A 772 32.21 -12.08 -25.89
N LEU A 773 32.08 -12.08 -27.21
CA LEU A 773 30.81 -12.03 -27.91
C LEU A 773 29.81 -13.09 -27.40
N ASN A 774 30.19 -14.38 -27.44
CA ASN A 774 29.28 -15.45 -27.04
C ASN A 774 28.91 -15.39 -25.55
N PRO A 775 29.86 -15.22 -24.61
CA PRO A 775 29.52 -15.05 -23.20
C PRO A 775 28.61 -13.85 -22.93
N VAL A 776 28.90 -12.67 -23.50
CA VAL A 776 28.12 -11.45 -23.26
C VAL A 776 26.72 -11.53 -23.89
N LEU A 777 26.60 -12.10 -25.09
CA LEU A 777 25.29 -12.35 -25.70
C LEU A 777 24.50 -13.37 -24.90
N LEU A 778 25.15 -14.39 -24.35
CA LEU A 778 24.49 -15.41 -23.55
C LEU A 778 23.93 -14.82 -22.26
N THR A 779 24.73 -14.07 -21.49
CA THR A 779 24.29 -13.42 -20.23
C THR A 779 23.18 -12.40 -20.47
N ALA A 780 23.30 -11.61 -21.56
CA ALA A 780 22.25 -10.69 -21.97
C ALA A 780 20.95 -11.43 -22.33
N THR A 781 21.05 -12.47 -23.18
CA THR A 781 19.89 -13.23 -23.65
C THR A 781 19.22 -13.99 -22.51
N THR A 782 19.97 -14.60 -21.59
CA THR A 782 19.38 -15.30 -20.43
C THR A 782 18.61 -14.34 -19.54
N THR A 783 19.16 -13.15 -19.29
CA THR A 783 18.48 -12.14 -18.48
C THR A 783 17.24 -11.59 -19.17
N ILE A 784 17.35 -11.27 -20.47
CA ILE A 784 16.23 -10.80 -21.29
C ILE A 784 15.12 -11.84 -21.32
N VAL A 785 15.43 -13.08 -21.67
CA VAL A 785 14.47 -14.17 -21.81
C VAL A 785 13.87 -14.58 -20.46
N GLY A 786 14.65 -14.53 -19.37
CA GLY A 786 14.16 -14.82 -18.02
C GLY A 786 13.14 -13.79 -17.51
N LEU A 787 13.29 -12.51 -17.88
CA LEU A 787 12.38 -11.43 -17.50
C LEU A 787 11.31 -11.12 -18.55
N LEU A 788 11.41 -11.69 -19.76
CA LEU A 788 10.48 -11.42 -20.85
C LEU A 788 9.02 -11.75 -20.52
N PRO A 789 8.68 -12.84 -19.82
CA PRO A 789 7.30 -13.10 -19.41
C PRO A 789 6.72 -11.94 -18.59
N MET A 790 7.50 -11.37 -17.67
CA MET A 790 7.07 -10.23 -16.86
C MET A 790 6.89 -8.95 -17.66
N VAL A 791 7.78 -8.67 -18.62
CA VAL A 791 7.62 -7.51 -19.54
C VAL A 791 6.31 -7.61 -20.30
N LEU A 792 5.94 -8.82 -20.71
CA LEU A 792 4.69 -9.10 -21.42
C LEU A 792 3.48 -9.19 -20.47
N GLY A 793 3.69 -9.22 -19.16
CA GLY A 793 2.66 -9.47 -18.16
C GLY A 793 2.08 -10.88 -18.23
N LEU A 794 2.84 -11.85 -18.74
CA LEU A 794 2.42 -13.23 -18.93
C LEU A 794 2.75 -14.08 -17.71
N THR A 795 1.75 -14.75 -17.15
CA THR A 795 1.90 -15.71 -16.04
C THR A 795 1.42 -17.07 -16.50
N VAL A 796 2.24 -18.09 -16.24
CA VAL A 796 1.97 -19.48 -16.61
C VAL A 796 1.77 -20.25 -15.31
N ASP A 797 0.54 -20.67 -15.04
CA ASP A 797 0.27 -21.55 -13.93
C ASP A 797 0.66 -22.99 -14.31
N PHE A 798 1.73 -23.51 -13.69
CA PHE A 798 2.17 -24.88 -13.97
C PHE A 798 1.31 -25.95 -13.30
N PHE A 799 0.63 -25.59 -12.21
CA PHE A 799 -0.19 -26.50 -11.42
C PHE A 799 -1.58 -26.65 -12.03
N GLU A 800 -2.23 -25.53 -12.33
CA GLU A 800 -3.57 -25.49 -12.95
C GLU A 800 -3.53 -25.61 -14.48
N ARG A 801 -2.34 -25.42 -15.07
CA ARG A 801 -2.07 -25.48 -16.53
C ARG A 801 -2.79 -24.39 -17.31
N ASP A 802 -2.89 -23.20 -16.73
CA ASP A 802 -3.46 -22.03 -17.38
C ASP A 802 -2.38 -21.00 -17.75
N ILE A 803 -2.67 -20.18 -18.76
CA ILE A 803 -1.82 -19.08 -19.19
C ILE A 803 -2.67 -17.83 -19.30
N PHE A 804 -2.40 -16.87 -18.42
CA PHE A 804 -3.12 -15.61 -18.37
C PHE A 804 -2.16 -14.43 -18.48
N MET A 805 -2.70 -13.30 -18.95
CA MET A 805 -1.95 -12.07 -19.17
C MET A 805 -2.56 -10.94 -18.33
N GLY A 806 -1.70 -10.18 -17.67
CA GLY A 806 -2.10 -9.01 -16.89
C GLY A 806 -2.47 -9.32 -15.43
N ALA A 807 -1.97 -10.42 -14.86
CA ALA A 807 -2.19 -10.74 -13.45
C ALA A 807 -1.82 -9.54 -12.55
N PRO A 808 -2.67 -9.13 -11.58
CA PRO A 808 -2.40 -7.99 -10.71
C PRO A 808 -1.04 -8.08 -10.01
N SER A 809 -0.65 -9.30 -9.60
CA SER A 809 0.66 -9.62 -9.00
C SER A 809 1.86 -9.25 -9.89
N GLY A 810 1.73 -9.42 -11.21
CA GLY A 810 2.75 -9.10 -12.20
C GLY A 810 2.85 -7.61 -12.51
N GLN A 811 1.74 -6.86 -12.40
CA GLN A 811 1.65 -5.45 -12.82
C GLN A 811 2.61 -4.52 -12.05
N TYR A 812 2.84 -4.78 -10.76
CA TYR A 812 3.84 -4.06 -9.93
C TYR A 812 5.23 -3.97 -10.58
N TRP A 813 5.58 -4.95 -11.41
CA TRP A 813 6.96 -5.19 -11.82
C TRP A 813 7.18 -5.09 -13.33
N ILE A 814 6.12 -4.85 -14.11
CA ILE A 814 6.21 -4.65 -15.56
C ILE A 814 7.16 -3.50 -15.87
N GLN A 815 7.02 -2.36 -15.18
CA GLN A 815 7.84 -1.17 -15.41
C GLN A 815 9.32 -1.39 -15.05
N LEU A 816 9.59 -2.17 -13.98
CA LEU A 816 10.95 -2.54 -13.60
C LEU A 816 11.58 -3.47 -14.63
N SER A 817 10.90 -4.55 -14.97
CA SER A 817 11.39 -5.56 -15.92
C SER A 817 11.57 -4.98 -17.32
N THR A 818 10.67 -4.10 -17.77
CA THR A 818 10.75 -3.39 -19.05
C THR A 818 11.97 -2.48 -19.10
N ALA A 819 12.23 -1.72 -18.03
CA ALA A 819 13.42 -0.88 -17.92
C ALA A 819 14.70 -1.72 -18.02
N LEU A 820 14.78 -2.83 -17.27
CA LEU A 820 15.97 -3.69 -17.25
C LEU A 820 16.20 -4.37 -18.61
N VAL A 821 15.17 -4.98 -19.20
CA VAL A 821 15.27 -5.66 -20.51
C VAL A 821 15.61 -4.68 -21.63
N GLY A 822 14.91 -3.55 -21.69
CA GLY A 822 15.16 -2.51 -22.69
C GLY A 822 16.56 -1.92 -22.62
N GLY A 823 16.98 -1.59 -21.39
CA GLY A 823 18.31 -1.07 -21.15
C GLY A 823 19.41 -2.09 -21.44
N LEU A 824 19.20 -3.37 -21.12
CA LEU A 824 20.17 -4.43 -21.38
C LEU A 824 20.34 -4.68 -22.87
N LEU A 825 19.25 -4.69 -23.65
CA LEU A 825 19.30 -4.79 -25.11
C LEU A 825 20.24 -3.75 -25.71
N VAL A 826 20.08 -2.48 -25.34
CA VAL A 826 20.91 -1.38 -25.84
C VAL A 826 22.33 -1.47 -25.27
N ALA A 827 22.48 -1.79 -23.99
CA ALA A 827 23.78 -1.92 -23.33
C ALA A 827 24.67 -3.02 -23.92
N THR A 828 24.08 -4.13 -24.36
CA THR A 828 24.81 -5.22 -25.02
C THR A 828 25.45 -4.75 -26.32
N PHE A 829 24.73 -3.97 -27.13
CA PHE A 829 25.32 -3.37 -28.34
C PHE A 829 26.41 -2.35 -28.02
N ILE A 830 26.20 -1.52 -27.00
CA ILE A 830 27.21 -0.55 -26.54
C ILE A 830 28.48 -1.28 -26.08
N THR A 831 28.34 -2.34 -25.29
CA THR A 831 29.46 -3.13 -24.76
C THR A 831 30.26 -3.81 -25.85
N LEU A 832 29.61 -4.31 -26.91
CA LEU A 832 30.27 -5.03 -28.01
C LEU A 832 30.81 -4.12 -29.12
N LEU A 833 30.28 -2.90 -29.28
CA LEU A 833 30.65 -2.00 -30.38
C LEU A 833 31.37 -0.74 -29.89
N LEU A 834 30.77 0.01 -28.95
CA LEU A 834 31.30 1.29 -28.48
C LEU A 834 32.53 1.08 -27.58
N THR A 835 32.46 0.16 -26.62
CA THR A 835 33.55 -0.08 -25.66
C THR A 835 34.86 -0.45 -26.37
N PRO A 836 34.91 -1.42 -27.31
CA PRO A 836 36.14 -1.76 -28.03
C PRO A 836 36.66 -0.60 -28.88
N ALA A 837 35.78 0.16 -29.52
CA ALA A 837 36.18 1.31 -30.34
C ALA A 837 36.85 2.40 -29.50
N MET A 838 36.28 2.72 -28.33
CA MET A 838 36.85 3.71 -27.40
C MET A 838 38.15 3.24 -26.75
N LEU A 839 38.29 1.93 -26.45
CA LEU A 839 39.54 1.35 -25.96
C LEU A 839 40.66 1.45 -27.01
N ALA A 840 40.37 1.12 -28.27
CA ALA A 840 41.33 1.25 -29.36
C ALA A 840 41.75 2.71 -29.58
N TRP A 841 40.81 3.66 -29.46
CA TRP A 841 41.10 5.09 -29.55
C TRP A 841 42.05 5.58 -28.45
N ASP A 842 41.81 5.23 -27.18
CA ASP A 842 42.71 5.59 -26.08
C ASP A 842 44.07 4.92 -26.23
N GLY A 843 44.11 3.64 -26.60
CA GLY A 843 45.35 2.92 -26.85
C GLY A 843 46.21 3.55 -27.95
N GLN A 844 45.60 3.92 -29.09
CA GLN A 844 46.30 4.62 -30.17
C GLN A 844 46.76 6.02 -29.76
N ARG A 845 45.97 6.74 -28.96
CA ARG A 845 46.33 8.07 -28.47
C ARG A 845 47.56 8.00 -27.55
N ARG A 846 47.63 6.99 -26.67
CA ARG A 846 48.79 6.76 -25.79
C ARG A 846 50.03 6.31 -26.56
N GLU A 847 49.87 5.47 -27.58
CA GLU A 847 50.98 5.07 -28.47
C GLU A 847 51.52 6.20 -29.36
N LYS A 848 50.72 7.22 -29.66
CA LYS A 848 51.17 8.43 -30.38
C LYS A 848 51.79 9.50 -29.47
N ALA A 849 51.54 9.42 -28.16
CA ALA A 849 52.03 10.38 -27.17
C ALA A 849 53.37 9.96 -26.53
N ASN A 850 53.67 8.66 -26.56
CA ASN A 850 54.99 8.08 -26.29
C ASN A 850 55.78 7.95 -27.60
#